data_AF-A0A350UFC5-F1
#
_entry.id   AF-A0A350UFC5-F1
#
_cell.length_a   1.000
_cell.length_b   1.000
_cell.length_c   1.000
_cell.angle_alpha   90.00
_cell.angle_beta   90.00
_cell.angle_gamma   90.00
#
_symmetry.space_group_name_H-M   'P 1'
#
loop_
_entity.id
_entity.type
_entity.pdbx_description
1 polymer ?
#
loop_
_entity_poly.entity_id
_entity_poly.type
_entity_poly.pdbx_seq_one_letter_code
_entity_poly.pdbx_strand_id
1 'polypeptide(L)'
;RPGPEDIPAVEAFVRQQNPTPPDRFHDLVRLMRDEYSLANTAQALPAFQKQLKGSLVETDLDALAAAASRSNREAFETGSRLSLSIRRALTSPGPGTVKLQLADLQVWLLDTVFRYGASEGAPSGSRRERLVSTRNWLRYAAGAGLLSFRQLEAAEPALAALLDEASPGPGRYNAAIRDLQRTLEWIRASIVREFGPVQRHYLPVEPEVAGLIDELLRRSVALHLSRHAEELLADAEAVIGRRHAVLGQTSSRGILALNPGLAVAPLDIVEPGTEAGARLDPQRIYVVPETLDSLTPVTGILTLDSGNALSHTQLLAANLGIPNATVPSRLLAELRKHRGRRMLYAVTPAGNVILRDWDSLPVDEQAIWSTRPRQDTARAQLDSSRLRLDLTRVIPLSDIAAADSGILAGPKAANVGELSRRFPGLVSAAIVVPFGVYHQHLQSVGGGRLAADIRAAFDEAERLRAGGAPISEIRAFINPKLARFREAIRAISFRPEFERDLDARLAEAFGPDGSYGVFVRSDTNAEDLPQFTGAGLNLTVPNVVGRTRILQAIRDVWASPFEERAYEWRSRALAPGSDVYPSVLIQRTVNSEKSGVLVTVNLETLDQQEITVNVSEGVAAVVDGGSAESLLLRPDGSVKLLAQARTSSRRVALPSGGFDVIASTGSDYVLQPDEIRQLRNLAAKVIAEYPKSNGNDGETLPWDIEFGFEKGELRLFQIRPLVRFRETSTLERLAQLEGPPAPASPAPVDLDSVPETP
;
A
#
# COMPACT_ATOMS: atom_id res chain seq x y z
N ARG A 1 20.36 19.06 -26.71
CA ARG A 1 21.51 19.84 -26.18
C ARG A 1 22.64 18.84 -25.97
N PRO A 2 23.91 19.20 -26.23
CA PRO A 2 25.04 18.32 -25.91
C PRO A 2 24.98 17.95 -24.42
N GLY A 3 25.22 16.69 -24.08
CA GLY A 3 25.33 16.22 -22.69
C GLY A 3 26.74 16.41 -22.12
N PRO A 4 26.94 16.26 -20.80
CA PRO A 4 28.27 16.28 -20.20
C PRO A 4 29.16 15.15 -20.75
N GLU A 5 28.58 14.01 -21.14
CA GLU A 5 29.26 12.89 -21.80
C GLU A 5 29.80 13.21 -23.20
N ASP A 6 29.31 14.27 -23.83
CA ASP A 6 29.80 14.73 -25.13
C ASP A 6 31.09 15.56 -24.99
N ILE A 7 31.40 16.10 -23.80
CA ILE A 7 32.60 16.92 -23.57
C ILE A 7 33.88 16.14 -23.94
N PRO A 8 34.12 14.90 -23.44
CA PRO A 8 35.28 14.12 -23.85
C PRO A 8 35.31 13.81 -25.35
N ALA A 9 34.15 13.62 -25.98
CA ALA A 9 34.06 13.34 -27.42
C ALA A 9 34.42 14.57 -28.25
N VAL A 10 33.94 15.76 -27.86
CA VAL A 10 34.31 17.03 -28.49
C VAL A 10 35.80 17.32 -28.29
N GLU A 11 36.35 17.09 -27.10
CA GLU A 11 37.79 17.23 -26.85
C GLU A 11 38.63 16.25 -27.65
N ALA A 12 38.20 14.98 -27.74
CA ALA A 12 38.86 13.98 -28.58
C ALA A 12 38.83 14.38 -30.05
N PHE A 13 37.69 14.90 -30.53
CA PHE A 13 37.55 15.42 -31.89
C PHE A 13 38.51 16.60 -32.14
N VAL A 14 38.59 17.57 -31.23
CA VAL A 14 39.52 18.71 -31.34
C VAL A 14 40.97 18.23 -31.41
N ARG A 15 41.36 17.29 -30.54
CA ARG A 15 42.72 16.72 -30.52
C ARG A 15 43.05 15.93 -31.78
N GLN A 16 42.11 15.15 -32.31
CA GLN A 16 42.36 14.22 -33.41
C GLN A 16 42.24 14.88 -34.79
N GLN A 17 41.29 15.80 -34.97
CA GLN A 17 40.91 16.32 -36.28
C GLN A 17 41.45 17.74 -36.55
N ASN A 18 42.01 18.40 -35.53
CA ASN A 18 42.54 19.77 -35.60
C ASN A 18 41.61 20.73 -36.38
N PRO A 19 40.32 20.82 -36.00
CA PRO A 19 39.31 21.53 -36.78
C PRO A 19 39.60 23.03 -36.84
N THR A 20 39.27 23.68 -37.97
CA THR A 20 39.53 25.12 -38.17
C THR A 20 38.22 25.92 -38.21
N PRO A 21 38.06 26.99 -37.41
CA PRO A 21 39.00 27.50 -36.40
C PRO A 21 38.92 26.72 -35.07
N PRO A 22 40.07 26.32 -34.47
CA PRO A 22 40.08 25.51 -33.25
C PRO A 22 39.52 26.26 -32.02
N ASP A 23 39.64 27.59 -32.01
CA ASP A 23 39.16 28.45 -30.92
C ASP A 23 37.66 28.31 -30.67
N ARG A 24 36.85 28.12 -31.73
CA ARG A 24 35.40 27.92 -31.59
C ARG A 24 35.06 26.62 -30.88
N PHE A 25 35.87 25.58 -31.06
CA PHE A 25 35.65 24.30 -30.37
C PHE A 25 36.17 24.35 -28.93
N HIS A 26 37.26 25.05 -28.66
CA HIS A 26 37.69 25.33 -27.29
C HIS A 26 36.66 26.19 -26.54
N ASP A 27 36.07 27.19 -27.19
CA ASP A 27 34.97 27.98 -26.66
C ASP A 27 33.72 27.13 -26.42
N LEU A 28 33.39 26.21 -27.34
CA LEU A 28 32.30 25.25 -27.16
C LEU A 28 32.53 24.33 -25.95
N VAL A 29 33.74 23.77 -25.80
CA VAL A 29 34.10 22.93 -24.65
C VAL A 29 34.02 23.74 -23.35
N ARG A 30 34.50 25.00 -23.36
CA ARG A 30 34.35 25.91 -22.21
C ARG A 30 32.88 26.16 -21.89
N LEU A 31 32.06 26.53 -22.87
CA LEU A 31 30.62 26.76 -22.68
C LEU A 31 29.89 25.52 -22.18
N MET A 32 30.23 24.33 -22.69
CA MET A 32 29.67 23.06 -22.20
C MET A 32 30.08 22.80 -20.76
N ARG A 33 31.36 23.00 -20.40
CA ARG A 33 31.81 22.87 -18.99
C ARG A 33 31.15 23.91 -18.08
N ASP A 34 30.96 25.13 -18.56
CA ASP A 34 30.32 26.22 -17.83
C ASP A 34 28.84 25.92 -17.56
N GLU A 35 28.13 25.37 -18.54
CA GLU A 35 26.71 24.98 -18.45
C GLU A 35 26.44 23.96 -17.33
N TYR A 36 27.42 23.12 -17.00
CA TYR A 36 27.32 22.08 -15.97
C TYR A 36 28.05 22.41 -14.65
N SER A 37 28.69 23.58 -14.56
CA SER A 37 29.49 23.98 -13.40
C SER A 37 28.68 24.79 -12.39
N LEU A 38 28.66 24.34 -11.13
CA LEU A 38 28.15 25.16 -10.03
C LEU A 38 29.04 26.38 -9.75
N ALA A 39 30.34 26.33 -10.02
CA ALA A 39 31.26 27.43 -9.74
C ALA A 39 31.04 28.63 -10.68
N ASN A 40 30.51 28.40 -11.89
CA ASN A 40 30.21 29.48 -12.84
C ASN A 40 28.84 30.14 -12.62
N THR A 41 28.10 29.70 -11.59
CA THR A 41 26.90 30.39 -11.08
C THR A 41 27.16 31.78 -10.51
N ALA A 42 28.42 32.13 -10.25
CA ALA A 42 28.82 33.43 -9.70
C ALA A 42 28.35 34.63 -10.53
N GLN A 43 28.01 34.47 -11.81
CA GLN A 43 27.53 35.58 -12.65
C GLN A 43 26.10 36.04 -12.31
N ALA A 44 25.22 35.13 -11.86
CA ALA A 44 23.81 35.45 -11.56
C ALA A 44 23.58 35.87 -10.09
N LEU A 45 24.39 35.34 -9.17
CA LEU A 45 24.25 35.57 -7.73
C LEU A 45 24.27 37.06 -7.31
N PRO A 46 25.13 37.95 -7.87
CA PRO A 46 25.16 39.36 -7.47
C PRO A 46 23.84 40.10 -7.71
N ALA A 47 23.10 39.74 -8.76
CA ALA A 47 21.79 40.32 -9.03
C ALA A 47 20.78 39.94 -7.95
N PHE A 48 20.72 38.66 -7.61
CA PHE A 48 19.86 38.15 -6.53
C PHE A 48 20.26 38.72 -5.16
N GLN A 49 21.56 38.81 -4.85
CA GLN A 49 22.05 39.41 -3.59
C GLN A 49 21.57 40.86 -3.44
N LYS A 50 21.61 41.64 -4.52
CA LYS A 50 21.09 43.02 -4.52
C LYS A 50 19.58 43.06 -4.32
N GLN A 51 18.82 42.19 -4.98
CA GLN A 51 17.36 42.16 -4.95
C GLN A 51 16.79 41.62 -3.63
N LEU A 52 17.49 40.69 -3.00
CA LEU A 52 17.07 39.98 -1.79
C LEU A 52 17.80 40.45 -0.52
N LYS A 53 18.47 41.61 -0.60
CA LYS A 53 19.09 42.26 0.55
C LYS A 53 18.06 42.54 1.66
N GLY A 54 18.39 42.18 2.89
CA GLY A 54 17.50 42.28 4.06
C GLY A 54 16.41 41.21 4.12
N SER A 55 16.43 40.21 3.23
CA SER A 55 15.47 39.11 3.26
C SER A 55 15.92 37.97 4.20
N LEU A 56 15.00 37.06 4.49
CA LEU A 56 15.27 35.87 5.32
C LEU A 56 16.33 34.92 4.72
N VAL A 57 16.69 35.08 3.44
CA VAL A 57 17.65 34.21 2.75
C VAL A 57 18.99 34.88 2.47
N GLU A 58 19.18 36.15 2.83
CA GLU A 58 20.40 36.92 2.53
C GLU A 58 21.67 36.19 2.98
N THR A 59 21.69 35.70 4.23
CA THR A 59 22.84 35.00 4.79
C THR A 59 23.19 33.71 4.05
N ASP A 60 22.19 32.90 3.70
CA ASP A 60 22.42 31.65 2.96
C ASP A 60 22.82 31.92 1.50
N LEU A 61 22.31 33.01 0.91
CA LEU A 61 22.66 33.44 -0.44
C LEU A 61 24.11 33.93 -0.52
N ASP A 62 24.54 34.72 0.46
CA ASP A 62 25.93 35.17 0.57
C ASP A 62 26.88 34.00 0.82
N ALA A 63 26.45 33.02 1.64
CA ALA A 63 27.22 31.80 1.86
C ALA A 63 27.38 30.99 0.55
N LEU A 64 26.33 30.89 -0.28
CA LEU A 64 26.41 30.21 -1.57
C LEU A 64 27.40 30.94 -2.50
N ALA A 65 27.36 32.28 -2.57
CA ALA A 65 28.29 33.05 -3.39
C ALA A 65 29.76 32.83 -2.98
N ALA A 66 30.03 32.79 -1.68
CA ALA A 66 31.36 32.48 -1.17
C ALA A 66 31.79 31.02 -1.49
N ALA A 67 30.87 30.06 -1.34
CA ALA A 67 31.12 28.65 -1.61
C ALA A 67 31.36 28.35 -3.09
N ALA A 68 30.58 28.97 -4.00
CA ALA A 68 30.73 28.86 -5.45
C ALA A 68 32.12 29.32 -5.93
N SER A 69 32.75 30.25 -5.21
CA SER A 69 34.10 30.72 -5.52
C SER A 69 35.21 29.73 -5.11
N ARG A 70 34.89 28.71 -4.28
CA ARG A 70 35.87 27.74 -3.75
C ARG A 70 35.80 26.40 -4.47
N SER A 71 34.62 25.79 -4.55
CA SER A 71 34.43 24.50 -5.22
C SER A 71 32.96 24.22 -5.55
N ASN A 72 32.73 23.38 -6.56
CA ASN A 72 31.39 22.87 -6.87
C ASN A 72 30.76 22.12 -5.69
N ARG A 73 31.55 21.36 -4.93
CA ARG A 73 31.10 20.59 -3.77
C ARG A 73 30.57 21.49 -2.66
N GLU A 74 31.33 22.52 -2.27
CA GLU A 74 30.87 23.48 -1.25
C GLU A 74 29.63 24.25 -1.72
N ALA A 75 29.57 24.60 -3.00
CA ALA A 75 28.42 25.27 -3.61
C ALA A 75 27.17 24.38 -3.59
N PHE A 76 27.31 23.11 -3.92
CA PHE A 76 26.23 22.11 -3.87
C PHE A 76 25.67 21.97 -2.44
N GLU A 77 26.56 21.80 -1.46
CA GLU A 77 26.19 21.67 -0.04
C GLU A 77 25.47 22.93 0.47
N THR A 78 26.01 24.12 0.16
CA THR A 78 25.45 25.39 0.64
C THR A 78 24.15 25.75 -0.09
N GLY A 79 24.06 25.46 -1.39
CA GLY A 79 22.85 25.64 -2.16
C GLY A 79 21.68 24.79 -1.65
N SER A 80 21.95 23.61 -1.08
CA SER A 80 20.90 22.76 -0.50
C SER A 80 20.23 23.43 0.71
N ARG A 81 21.02 24.17 1.52
CA ARG A 81 20.52 24.96 2.65
C ARG A 81 19.74 26.18 2.16
N LEU A 82 20.29 26.92 1.20
CA LEU A 82 19.61 28.05 0.59
C LEU A 82 18.25 27.64 -0.01
N SER A 83 18.18 26.50 -0.71
CA SER A 83 16.94 26.00 -1.30
C SER A 83 15.83 25.77 -0.27
N LEU A 84 16.17 25.28 0.92
CA LEU A 84 15.22 25.15 2.04
C LEU A 84 14.81 26.51 2.60
N SER A 85 15.76 27.42 2.79
CA SER A 85 15.49 28.76 3.30
C SER A 85 14.59 29.56 2.35
N ILE A 86 14.80 29.44 1.04
CA ILE A 86 13.91 29.99 0.01
C ILE A 86 12.52 29.38 0.13
N ARG A 87 12.39 28.06 0.23
CA ARG A 87 11.09 27.40 0.37
C ARG A 87 10.33 27.89 1.61
N ARG A 88 11.00 28.01 2.76
CA ARG A 88 10.42 28.55 4.00
C ARG A 88 9.96 30.00 3.83
N ALA A 89 10.80 30.84 3.22
CA ALA A 89 10.50 32.24 2.97
C ALA A 89 9.32 32.43 1.99
N LEU A 90 9.22 31.61 0.93
CA LEU A 90 8.09 31.62 -0.01
C LEU A 90 6.76 31.32 0.68
N THR A 91 6.75 30.36 1.61
CA THR A 91 5.56 29.94 2.37
C THR A 91 5.20 30.86 3.54
N SER A 92 6.09 31.77 3.93
CA SER A 92 5.86 32.72 5.02
C SER A 92 5.17 34.01 4.53
N PRO A 93 4.47 34.78 5.40
CA PRO A 93 3.94 36.10 5.03
C PRO A 93 5.07 37.05 4.59
N GLY A 94 4.82 37.85 3.55
CA GLY A 94 5.81 38.81 3.05
C GLY A 94 5.41 39.50 1.76
N PRO A 95 6.18 40.51 1.29
CA PRO A 95 5.88 41.27 0.08
C PRO A 95 5.90 40.37 -1.17
N GLY A 96 4.88 40.50 -2.03
CA GLY A 96 4.77 39.71 -3.26
C GLY A 96 5.97 39.87 -4.21
N THR A 97 6.55 41.07 -4.27
CA THR A 97 7.76 41.34 -5.07
C THR A 97 8.96 40.51 -4.60
N VAL A 98 9.19 40.43 -3.28
CA VAL A 98 10.24 39.59 -2.69
C VAL A 98 9.95 38.11 -2.97
N LYS A 99 8.70 37.68 -2.86
CA LYS A 99 8.32 36.29 -3.16
C LYS A 99 8.59 35.91 -4.62
N LEU A 100 8.34 36.80 -5.58
CA LEU A 100 8.69 36.56 -6.99
C LEU A 100 10.21 36.41 -7.16
N GLN A 101 11.01 37.29 -6.55
CA GLN A 101 12.47 37.19 -6.60
C GLN A 101 13.00 35.89 -5.96
N LEU A 102 12.38 35.46 -4.86
CA LEU A 102 12.66 34.16 -4.24
C LEU A 102 12.30 32.99 -5.16
N ALA A 103 11.19 33.06 -5.88
CA ALA A 103 10.78 32.02 -6.83
C ALA A 103 11.75 31.95 -8.02
N ASP A 104 12.17 33.09 -8.56
CA ASP A 104 13.16 33.17 -9.64
C ASP A 104 14.51 32.59 -9.19
N LEU A 105 14.97 32.95 -7.99
CA LEU A 105 16.19 32.39 -7.39
C LEU A 105 16.06 30.86 -7.21
N GLN A 106 14.90 30.37 -6.77
CA GLN A 106 14.67 28.94 -6.59
C GLN A 106 14.71 28.17 -7.91
N VAL A 107 14.05 28.69 -8.95
CA VAL A 107 14.04 28.08 -10.29
C VAL A 107 15.47 28.02 -10.83
N TRP A 108 16.20 29.13 -10.74
CA TRP A 108 17.60 29.19 -11.18
C TRP A 108 18.48 28.20 -10.42
N LEU A 109 18.34 28.13 -9.09
CA LEU A 109 19.14 27.24 -8.25
C LEU A 109 18.85 25.75 -8.56
N LEU A 110 17.57 25.39 -8.70
CA LEU A 110 17.15 24.02 -8.99
C LEU A 110 17.56 23.57 -10.40
N ASP A 111 17.46 24.46 -11.40
CA ASP A 111 17.92 24.18 -12.76
C ASP A 111 19.45 24.00 -12.82
N THR A 112 20.18 24.86 -12.10
CA THR A 112 21.65 24.76 -12.02
C THR A 112 22.07 23.45 -11.34
N VAL A 113 21.48 23.10 -10.20
CA VAL A 113 21.86 21.87 -9.50
C VAL A 113 21.45 20.63 -10.28
N PHE A 114 20.31 20.66 -10.99
CA PHE A 114 19.90 19.57 -11.87
C PHE A 114 20.93 19.33 -12.98
N ARG A 115 21.46 20.39 -13.61
CA ARG A 115 22.54 20.28 -14.60
C ARG A 115 23.82 19.75 -13.96
N TYR A 116 24.21 20.26 -12.80
CA TYR A 116 25.38 19.76 -12.07
C TYR A 116 25.32 18.26 -11.80
N GLY A 117 24.18 17.76 -11.28
CA GLY A 117 24.01 16.34 -11.00
C GLY A 117 24.12 15.44 -12.24
N ALA A 118 23.78 15.96 -13.43
CA ALA A 118 23.98 15.23 -14.69
C ALA A 118 25.48 15.04 -15.01
N SER A 119 26.32 15.99 -14.59
CA SER A 119 27.77 15.97 -14.85
C SER A 119 28.59 15.18 -13.84
N GLU A 120 28.10 14.98 -12.60
CA GLU A 120 28.83 14.21 -11.58
C GLU A 120 29.01 12.74 -11.94
N GLY A 121 28.23 12.20 -12.88
CA GLY A 121 28.28 10.77 -13.15
C GLY A 121 27.81 9.95 -11.95
N ALA A 122 28.27 8.70 -11.83
CA ALA A 122 27.81 7.82 -10.75
C ALA A 122 28.39 8.31 -9.42
N PRO A 123 27.61 8.38 -8.33
CA PRO A 123 28.11 8.70 -7.00
C PRO A 123 29.45 8.02 -6.75
N SER A 124 30.51 8.83 -6.63
CA SER A 124 31.88 8.37 -6.40
C SER A 124 32.31 8.68 -4.97
N GLY A 125 33.27 7.93 -4.44
CA GLY A 125 33.81 8.15 -3.10
C GLY A 125 33.26 7.19 -2.05
N SER A 126 33.53 7.53 -0.79
CA SER A 126 33.19 6.68 0.36
C SER A 126 31.68 6.60 0.59
N ARG A 127 31.22 5.60 1.35
CA ARG A 127 29.81 5.51 1.77
C ARG A 127 29.35 6.79 2.47
N ARG A 128 30.20 7.39 3.31
CA ARG A 128 29.95 8.67 3.98
C ARG A 128 29.73 9.81 2.99
N GLU A 129 30.57 9.93 1.97
CA GLU A 129 30.41 10.96 0.94
C GLU A 129 29.11 10.79 0.15
N ARG A 130 28.76 9.54 -0.20
CA ARG A 130 27.49 9.21 -0.86
C ARG A 130 26.28 9.58 0.01
N LEU A 131 26.33 9.27 1.31
CA LEU A 131 25.28 9.62 2.27
C LEU A 131 25.13 11.14 2.44
N VAL A 132 26.25 11.88 2.54
CA VAL A 132 26.23 13.35 2.61
C VAL A 132 25.64 13.95 1.34
N SER A 133 26.05 13.47 0.16
CA SER A 133 25.48 13.94 -1.11
C SER A 133 23.97 13.66 -1.18
N THR A 134 23.55 12.46 -0.78
CA THR A 134 22.14 12.07 -0.73
C THR A 134 21.32 12.97 0.21
N ARG A 135 21.87 13.34 1.38
CA ARG A 135 21.24 14.31 2.29
C ARG A 135 21.01 15.65 1.60
N ASN A 136 21.97 16.15 0.82
CA ASN A 136 21.81 17.42 0.12
C ASN A 136 20.74 17.32 -0.99
N TRP A 137 20.70 16.22 -1.75
CA TRP A 137 19.63 15.97 -2.72
C TRP A 137 18.24 15.90 -2.08
N LEU A 138 18.13 15.28 -0.89
CA LEU A 138 16.90 15.27 -0.10
C LEU A 138 16.45 16.69 0.26
N ARG A 139 17.38 17.56 0.66
CA ARG A 139 17.09 18.97 0.96
C ARG A 139 16.67 19.76 -0.29
N TYR A 140 17.31 19.54 -1.44
CA TYR A 140 16.87 20.14 -2.70
C TYR A 140 15.47 19.66 -3.10
N ALA A 141 15.15 18.38 -2.91
CA ALA A 141 13.81 17.85 -3.18
C ALA A 141 12.75 18.51 -2.28
N ALA A 142 13.04 18.70 -0.99
CA ALA A 142 12.17 19.46 -0.09
C ALA A 142 12.07 20.94 -0.47
N GLY A 143 13.18 21.57 -0.87
CA GLY A 143 13.22 22.94 -1.38
C GLY A 143 12.38 23.13 -2.64
N ALA A 144 12.40 22.15 -3.55
CA ALA A 144 11.56 22.10 -4.75
C ALA A 144 10.06 21.86 -4.45
N GLY A 145 9.71 21.54 -3.20
CA GLY A 145 8.35 21.16 -2.81
C GLY A 145 7.96 19.73 -3.22
N LEU A 146 8.93 18.91 -3.64
CA LEU A 146 8.72 17.49 -3.94
C LEU A 146 8.57 16.66 -2.65
N LEU A 147 9.17 17.12 -1.55
CA LEU A 147 8.95 16.60 -0.20
C LEU A 147 8.35 17.69 0.70
N SER A 148 7.50 17.30 1.64
CA SER A 148 7.03 18.21 2.71
C SER A 148 8.12 18.39 3.77
N PHE A 149 8.00 19.44 4.59
CA PHE A 149 8.92 19.64 5.72
C PHE A 149 8.82 18.48 6.72
N ARG A 150 7.62 17.95 6.98
CA ARG A 150 7.44 16.75 7.81
C ARG A 150 8.17 15.52 7.26
N GLN A 151 8.14 15.30 5.95
CA GLN A 151 8.87 14.20 5.31
C GLN A 151 10.38 14.38 5.42
N LEU A 152 10.88 15.61 5.25
CA LEU A 152 12.29 15.92 5.49
C LEU A 152 12.67 15.66 6.95
N GLU A 153 11.86 16.12 7.92
CA GLU A 153 12.05 15.89 9.35
C GLU A 153 11.98 14.41 9.74
N ALA A 154 11.27 13.59 8.97
CA ALA A 154 11.23 12.13 9.18
C ALA A 154 12.48 11.41 8.65
N ALA A 155 13.08 11.88 7.55
CA ALA A 155 14.18 11.20 6.88
C ALA A 155 15.58 11.72 7.27
N GLU A 156 15.74 13.04 7.39
CA GLU A 156 17.04 13.67 7.59
C GLU A 156 17.70 13.33 8.94
N PRO A 157 17.00 13.31 10.09
CA PRO A 157 17.60 12.91 11.36
C PRO A 157 18.08 11.46 11.38
N ALA A 158 17.35 10.55 10.73
CA ALA A 158 17.75 9.14 10.63
C ALA A 158 19.05 8.97 9.83
N LEU A 159 19.20 9.76 8.76
CA LEU A 159 20.42 9.83 7.96
C LEU A 159 21.58 10.50 8.71
N ALA A 160 21.30 11.55 9.48
CA ALA A 160 22.29 12.21 10.33
C ALA A 160 22.81 11.26 11.43
N ALA A 161 21.92 10.54 12.10
CA ALA A 161 22.30 9.54 13.10
C ALA A 161 23.18 8.44 12.50
N LEU A 162 22.88 7.98 11.27
CA LEU A 162 23.75 7.02 10.57
C LEU A 162 25.12 7.61 10.25
N LEU A 163 25.19 8.88 9.83
CA LEU A 163 26.44 9.57 9.55
C LEU A 163 27.30 9.76 10.81
N ASP A 164 26.70 9.87 12.00
CA ASP A 164 27.44 10.01 13.25
C ASP A 164 28.06 8.67 13.72
N GLU A 165 27.60 7.54 13.18
CA GLU A 165 28.17 6.21 13.44
C GLU A 165 29.45 6.01 12.59
N ALA A 166 30.58 5.63 13.22
CA ALA A 166 31.81 5.33 12.48
C ALA A 166 31.72 4.00 11.72
N SER A 167 31.12 2.99 12.35
CA SER A 167 30.94 1.66 11.76
C SER A 167 29.60 1.04 12.17
N PRO A 168 28.47 1.41 11.53
CA PRO A 168 27.17 0.84 11.82
C PRO A 168 27.14 -0.67 11.56
N GLY A 169 26.31 -1.39 12.31
CA GLY A 169 26.04 -2.81 12.02
C GLY A 169 25.39 -2.98 10.64
N PRO A 170 25.67 -4.06 9.89
CA PRO A 170 25.09 -4.36 8.57
C PRO A 170 23.56 -4.19 8.48
N GLY A 171 22.83 -4.73 9.46
CA GLY A 171 21.37 -4.60 9.52
C GLY A 171 20.90 -3.17 9.75
N ARG A 172 21.62 -2.41 10.60
CA ARG A 172 21.35 -1.00 10.90
C ARG A 172 21.59 -0.12 9.66
N TYR A 173 22.69 -0.37 8.93
CA TYR A 173 22.99 0.29 7.66
C TYR A 173 21.89 0.02 6.63
N ASN A 174 21.58 -1.25 6.36
CA ASN A 174 20.53 -1.61 5.39
C ASN A 174 19.14 -1.09 5.77
N ALA A 175 18.76 -1.10 7.05
CA ALA A 175 17.49 -0.51 7.49
C ALA A 175 17.43 1.00 7.21
N ALA A 176 18.50 1.73 7.49
CA ALA A 176 18.56 3.17 7.25
C ALA A 176 18.50 3.52 5.76
N ILE A 177 19.17 2.75 4.89
CA ILE A 177 19.10 2.96 3.44
C ILE A 177 17.73 2.60 2.87
N ARG A 178 17.10 1.53 3.36
CA ARG A 178 15.71 1.21 3.00
C ARG A 178 14.74 2.32 3.42
N ASP A 179 14.97 2.94 4.58
CA ASP A 179 14.16 4.07 5.03
C ASP A 179 14.31 5.28 4.11
N LEU A 180 15.53 5.55 3.62
CA LEU A 180 15.80 6.59 2.65
C LEU A 180 15.09 6.35 1.31
N GLN A 181 14.99 5.11 0.85
CA GLN A 181 14.27 4.76 -0.40
C GLN A 181 12.80 5.16 -0.37
N ARG A 182 12.14 5.14 0.79
CA ARG A 182 10.74 5.62 0.93
C ARG A 182 10.57 7.07 0.53
N THR A 183 11.63 7.89 0.58
CA THR A 183 11.56 9.30 0.17
C THR A 183 11.26 9.45 -1.32
N LEU A 184 11.62 8.47 -2.16
CA LEU A 184 11.30 8.47 -3.59
C LEU A 184 9.80 8.23 -3.81
N GLU A 185 9.21 7.32 -3.03
CA GLU A 185 7.77 7.06 -3.05
C GLU A 185 6.98 8.30 -2.62
N TRP A 186 7.46 8.99 -1.60
CA TRP A 186 6.88 10.26 -1.13
C TRP A 186 6.90 11.34 -2.21
N ILE A 187 8.00 11.47 -2.96
CA ILE A 187 8.12 12.42 -4.07
C ILE A 187 7.12 12.09 -5.18
N ARG A 188 7.05 10.82 -5.59
CA ARG A 188 6.08 10.39 -6.61
C ARG A 188 4.65 10.67 -6.15
N ALA A 189 4.32 10.36 -4.91
CA ALA A 189 3.01 10.64 -4.33
C ALA A 189 2.67 12.14 -4.31
N SER A 190 3.66 13.03 -4.10
CA SER A 190 3.47 14.49 -4.26
C SER A 190 3.02 14.83 -5.67
N ILE A 191 3.77 14.38 -6.68
CA ILE A 191 3.52 14.74 -8.08
C ILE A 191 2.19 14.16 -8.55
N VAL A 192 1.87 12.92 -8.19
CA VAL A 192 0.57 12.29 -8.50
C VAL A 192 -0.59 13.06 -7.86
N ARG A 193 -0.44 13.56 -6.64
CA ARG A 193 -1.47 14.40 -6.01
C ARG A 193 -1.74 15.66 -6.83
N GLU A 194 -0.69 16.40 -7.17
CA GLU A 194 -0.81 17.71 -7.82
C GLU A 194 -1.22 17.60 -9.29
N PHE A 195 -0.59 16.68 -10.04
CA PHE A 195 -0.71 16.57 -11.49
C PHE A 195 -1.58 15.41 -11.95
N GLY A 196 -1.92 14.46 -11.08
CA GLY A 196 -2.81 13.34 -11.43
C GLY A 196 -4.20 13.77 -11.90
N PRO A 197 -4.87 14.77 -11.29
CA PRO A 197 -6.13 15.30 -11.81
C PRO A 197 -5.99 15.90 -13.21
N VAL A 198 -4.89 16.63 -13.46
CA VAL A 198 -4.57 17.21 -14.77
C VAL A 198 -4.35 16.10 -15.80
N GLN A 199 -3.55 15.09 -15.45
CA GLN A 199 -3.30 13.93 -16.29
C GLN A 199 -4.61 13.23 -16.67
N ARG A 200 -5.46 12.88 -15.69
CA ARG A 200 -6.75 12.23 -15.93
C ARG A 200 -7.71 13.08 -16.77
N HIS A 201 -7.68 14.40 -16.61
CA HIS A 201 -8.53 15.31 -17.36
C HIS A 201 -8.17 15.33 -18.86
N TYR A 202 -6.87 15.33 -19.19
CA TYR A 202 -6.41 15.45 -20.57
C TYR A 202 -6.16 14.10 -21.28
N LEU A 203 -6.00 13.00 -20.53
CA LEU A 203 -5.71 11.67 -21.08
C LEU A 203 -6.65 11.22 -22.22
N PRO A 204 -7.98 11.49 -22.19
CA PRO A 204 -8.87 11.09 -23.28
C PRO A 204 -8.64 11.83 -24.61
N VAL A 205 -7.93 12.96 -24.57
CA VAL A 205 -7.70 13.83 -25.74
C VAL A 205 -6.25 13.79 -26.20
N GLU A 206 -5.29 13.66 -25.26
CA GLU A 206 -3.86 13.56 -25.54
C GLU A 206 -3.27 12.34 -24.80
N PRO A 207 -3.10 11.19 -25.48
CA PRO A 207 -2.52 9.99 -24.89
C PRO A 207 -1.10 10.17 -24.36
N GLU A 208 -0.30 11.10 -24.90
CA GLU A 208 1.07 11.35 -24.42
C GLU A 208 1.10 11.85 -22.96
N VAL A 209 0.01 12.44 -22.47
CA VAL A 209 -0.13 12.88 -21.07
C VAL A 209 -0.04 11.72 -20.07
N ALA A 210 -0.20 10.46 -20.51
CA ALA A 210 0.09 9.28 -19.69
C ALA A 210 1.51 9.32 -19.09
N GLY A 211 2.49 9.89 -19.80
CA GLY A 211 3.88 10.00 -19.32
C GLY A 211 4.19 11.21 -18.42
N LEU A 212 3.22 12.10 -18.16
CA LEU A 212 3.48 13.38 -17.50
C LEU A 212 4.15 13.24 -16.13
N ILE A 213 3.69 12.30 -15.30
CA ILE A 213 4.23 12.08 -13.95
C ILE A 213 5.71 11.66 -14.02
N ASP A 214 6.04 10.74 -14.92
CA ASP A 214 7.40 10.24 -15.10
C ASP A 214 8.33 11.31 -15.68
N GLU A 215 7.82 12.15 -16.58
CA GLU A 215 8.57 13.27 -17.13
C GLU A 215 8.89 14.32 -16.06
N LEU A 216 7.93 14.66 -15.20
CA LEU A 216 8.14 15.58 -14.08
C LEU A 216 9.17 15.02 -13.08
N LEU A 217 9.15 13.71 -12.80
CA LEU A 217 10.17 13.07 -11.98
C LEU A 217 11.56 13.18 -12.62
N ARG A 218 11.68 12.80 -13.90
CA ARG A 218 12.96 12.76 -14.64
C ARG A 218 13.56 14.15 -14.90
N ARG A 219 12.74 15.19 -15.00
CA ARG A 219 13.19 16.59 -15.19
C ARG A 219 13.40 17.35 -13.88
N SER A 220 13.48 16.65 -12.75
CA SER A 220 13.66 17.26 -11.44
C SER A 220 14.86 16.70 -10.70
N VAL A 221 15.19 17.32 -9.56
CA VAL A 221 16.22 16.83 -8.63
C VAL A 221 15.92 15.43 -8.08
N ALA A 222 14.69 14.92 -8.23
CA ALA A 222 14.32 13.55 -7.86
C ALA A 222 15.11 12.49 -8.63
N LEU A 223 15.47 12.76 -9.90
CA LEU A 223 16.28 11.83 -10.71
C LEU A 223 17.65 11.57 -10.08
N HIS A 224 18.30 12.62 -9.60
CA HIS A 224 19.61 12.49 -8.97
C HIS A 224 19.48 11.85 -7.59
N LEU A 225 18.46 12.23 -6.82
CA LEU A 225 18.18 11.56 -5.54
C LEU A 225 17.93 10.05 -5.71
N SER A 226 17.15 9.63 -6.73
CA SER A 226 16.86 8.21 -6.97
C SER A 226 18.12 7.43 -7.31
N ARG A 227 18.95 7.97 -8.21
CA ARG A 227 20.25 7.38 -8.57
C ARG A 227 21.15 7.16 -7.35
N HIS A 228 21.28 8.17 -6.49
CA HIS A 228 22.08 8.08 -5.27
C HIS A 228 21.52 7.04 -4.29
N ALA A 229 20.21 7.04 -4.09
CA ALA A 229 19.54 6.10 -3.19
C ALA A 229 19.66 4.65 -3.70
N GLU A 230 19.51 4.41 -5.01
CA GLU A 230 19.63 3.08 -5.63
C GLU A 230 21.04 2.51 -5.48
N GLU A 231 22.07 3.34 -5.59
CA GLU A 231 23.45 2.91 -5.37
C GLU A 231 23.74 2.54 -3.92
N LEU A 232 23.25 3.35 -2.98
CA LEU A 232 23.33 3.03 -1.55
C LEU A 232 22.57 1.74 -1.22
N LEU A 233 21.40 1.53 -1.85
CA LEU A 233 20.61 0.32 -1.61
C LEU A 233 21.35 -0.91 -2.13
N ALA A 234 21.88 -0.87 -3.34
CA ALA A 234 22.64 -1.97 -3.91
C ALA A 234 23.86 -2.35 -3.03
N ASP A 235 24.56 -1.35 -2.50
CA ASP A 235 25.65 -1.56 -1.54
C ASP A 235 25.16 -2.17 -0.22
N ALA A 236 24.10 -1.60 0.37
CA ALA A 236 23.54 -2.10 1.63
C ALA A 236 23.04 -3.54 1.53
N GLU A 237 22.47 -3.92 0.39
CA GLU A 237 22.03 -5.27 0.08
C GLU A 237 23.22 -6.22 -0.09
N ALA A 238 24.29 -5.78 -0.74
CA ALA A 238 25.52 -6.56 -0.85
C ALA A 238 26.16 -6.83 0.52
N VAL A 239 26.18 -5.83 1.40
CA VAL A 239 26.72 -5.94 2.77
C VAL A 239 26.02 -7.02 3.61
N ILE A 240 24.69 -7.16 3.47
CA ILE A 240 23.92 -8.21 4.16
C ILE A 240 23.86 -9.53 3.38
N GLY A 241 24.55 -9.61 2.23
CA GLY A 241 24.60 -10.80 1.38
C GLY A 241 23.29 -11.10 0.64
N ARG A 242 22.42 -10.11 0.41
CA ARG A 242 21.18 -10.29 -0.36
C ARG A 242 21.52 -10.60 -1.82
N ARG A 243 20.90 -11.64 -2.38
CA ARG A 243 21.18 -12.15 -3.73
C ARG A 243 19.87 -12.39 -4.48
N HIS A 244 19.60 -11.52 -5.45
CA HIS A 244 18.53 -11.77 -6.43
C HIS A 244 19.04 -12.77 -7.48
N ALA A 245 18.15 -13.60 -8.02
CA ALA A 245 18.48 -14.58 -9.04
C ALA A 245 17.38 -14.56 -10.12
N VAL A 246 17.42 -13.56 -11.00
CA VAL A 246 16.41 -13.37 -12.05
C VAL A 246 17.02 -13.76 -13.39
N LEU A 247 16.59 -14.89 -13.95
CA LEU A 247 17.06 -15.45 -15.22
C LEU A 247 18.59 -15.58 -15.31
N GLY A 248 19.22 -16.01 -14.23
CA GLY A 248 20.68 -16.17 -14.16
C GLY A 248 21.45 -14.85 -13.95
N GLN A 249 20.78 -13.70 -13.89
CA GLN A 249 21.40 -12.45 -13.44
C GLN A 249 21.36 -12.36 -11.91
N THR A 250 22.52 -12.06 -11.31
CA THR A 250 22.69 -11.89 -9.85
C THR A 250 22.73 -10.44 -9.39
N SER A 251 22.54 -9.49 -10.30
CA SER A 251 22.61 -8.06 -10.00
C SER A 251 21.43 -7.63 -9.12
N SER A 252 21.70 -7.01 -7.97
CA SER A 252 20.69 -6.38 -7.11
C SER A 252 20.14 -5.06 -7.67
N ARG A 253 20.80 -4.48 -8.67
CA ARG A 253 20.51 -3.12 -9.12
C ARG A 253 19.17 -3.04 -9.86
N GLY A 254 18.20 -2.39 -9.22
CA GLY A 254 16.85 -2.13 -9.76
C GLY A 254 15.82 -3.23 -9.50
N ILE A 255 16.13 -4.23 -8.65
CA ILE A 255 15.19 -5.28 -8.26
C ILE A 255 14.72 -5.02 -6.83
N LEU A 256 13.40 -4.94 -6.61
CA LEU A 256 12.83 -4.76 -5.28
C LEU A 256 11.78 -5.83 -4.99
N ALA A 257 11.96 -6.57 -3.89
CA ALA A 257 10.92 -7.45 -3.37
C ALA A 257 9.77 -6.63 -2.78
N LEU A 258 8.53 -6.93 -3.17
CA LEU A 258 7.33 -6.24 -2.67
C LEU A 258 6.50 -7.15 -1.76
N ASN A 259 6.11 -8.32 -2.26
CA ASN A 259 5.34 -9.29 -1.49
C ASN A 259 5.96 -10.69 -1.59
N PRO A 260 6.28 -11.34 -0.45
CA PRO A 260 6.73 -12.72 -0.44
C PRO A 260 5.69 -13.67 -1.04
N GLY A 261 6.17 -14.74 -1.68
CA GLY A 261 5.32 -15.75 -2.26
C GLY A 261 6.09 -16.70 -3.17
N LEU A 262 5.41 -17.75 -3.63
CA LEU A 262 5.95 -18.74 -4.54
C LEU A 262 4.95 -19.10 -5.64
N ALA A 263 5.40 -19.05 -6.87
CA ALA A 263 4.61 -19.32 -8.06
C ALA A 263 5.37 -20.26 -9.01
N VAL A 264 4.64 -21.25 -9.54
CA VAL A 264 5.10 -22.07 -10.66
C VAL A 264 4.03 -22.04 -11.74
N ALA A 265 4.26 -21.22 -12.76
CA ALA A 265 3.26 -20.96 -13.80
C ALA A 265 3.91 -20.44 -15.10
N PRO A 266 3.20 -20.47 -16.24
CA PRO A 266 3.67 -19.84 -17.46
C PRO A 266 3.84 -18.33 -17.31
N LEU A 267 4.94 -17.78 -17.82
CA LEU A 267 5.20 -16.34 -17.89
C LEU A 267 4.46 -15.70 -19.07
N ASP A 268 3.85 -14.55 -18.86
CA ASP A 268 3.28 -13.72 -19.93
C ASP A 268 3.58 -12.24 -19.69
N ILE A 269 3.40 -11.42 -20.71
CA ILE A 269 3.78 -10.01 -20.70
C ILE A 269 2.59 -9.18 -21.16
N VAL A 270 2.23 -8.19 -20.34
CA VAL A 270 1.22 -7.19 -20.70
C VAL A 270 1.92 -6.10 -21.50
N GLU A 271 1.44 -5.84 -22.72
CA GLU A 271 2.03 -4.78 -23.54
C GLU A 271 1.46 -3.40 -23.13
N PRO A 272 2.23 -2.32 -23.22
CA PRO A 272 1.75 -0.96 -22.94
C PRO A 272 0.52 -0.60 -23.80
N GLY A 273 -0.49 0.02 -23.19
CA GLY A 273 -1.73 0.40 -23.88
C GLY A 273 -2.79 -0.71 -24.03
N THR A 274 -2.56 -1.88 -23.44
CA THR A 274 -3.61 -2.91 -23.34
C THR A 274 -4.68 -2.43 -22.35
N GLU A 275 -5.96 -2.36 -22.77
CA GLU A 275 -7.06 -1.85 -21.94
C GLU A 275 -7.07 -2.48 -20.53
N ALA A 276 -7.25 -1.63 -19.50
CA ALA A 276 -7.31 -1.99 -18.08
C ALA A 276 -8.42 -3.01 -17.71
N GLY A 277 -9.18 -3.51 -18.69
CA GLY A 277 -10.27 -4.50 -18.55
C GLY A 277 -9.98 -5.87 -19.16
N ALA A 278 -8.79 -6.14 -19.73
CA ALA A 278 -8.48 -7.47 -20.26
C ALA A 278 -8.47 -8.50 -19.11
N ARG A 279 -9.40 -9.47 -19.14
CA ARG A 279 -9.46 -10.58 -18.19
C ARG A 279 -8.20 -11.44 -18.32
N LEU A 280 -7.21 -11.16 -17.47
CA LEU A 280 -5.97 -11.93 -17.40
C LEU A 280 -6.25 -13.37 -16.96
N ASP A 281 -5.54 -14.33 -17.55
CA ASP A 281 -5.60 -15.73 -17.12
C ASP A 281 -5.04 -15.87 -15.69
N PRO A 282 -5.84 -16.34 -14.71
CA PRO A 282 -5.42 -16.43 -13.31
C PRO A 282 -4.26 -17.43 -13.09
N GLN A 283 -4.00 -18.33 -14.03
CA GLN A 283 -2.98 -19.40 -13.90
C GLN A 283 -1.59 -19.00 -14.41
N ARG A 284 -1.33 -17.70 -14.62
CA ARG A 284 -0.06 -17.18 -15.19
C ARG A 284 0.67 -16.20 -14.26
N ILE A 285 1.97 -16.04 -14.51
CA ILE A 285 2.81 -14.96 -13.97
C ILE A 285 2.87 -13.85 -15.02
N TYR A 286 2.59 -12.60 -14.65
CA TYR A 286 2.62 -11.48 -15.59
C TYR A 286 3.76 -10.50 -15.30
N VAL A 287 4.45 -10.10 -16.36
CA VAL A 287 5.27 -8.89 -16.38
C VAL A 287 4.38 -7.73 -16.81
N VAL A 288 4.30 -6.69 -15.99
CA VAL A 288 3.48 -5.49 -16.25
C VAL A 288 4.38 -4.25 -16.37
N PRO A 289 4.15 -3.38 -17.37
CA PRO A 289 4.96 -2.19 -17.59
C PRO A 289 4.73 -1.12 -16.53
N GLU A 290 3.54 -1.10 -15.93
CA GLU A 290 3.15 -0.21 -14.86
C GLU A 290 2.18 -0.91 -13.90
N THR A 291 1.93 -0.28 -12.75
CA THR A 291 1.00 -0.83 -11.76
C THR A 291 -0.44 -0.66 -12.25
N LEU A 292 -1.14 -1.76 -12.53
CA LEU A 292 -2.53 -1.72 -13.00
C LEU A 292 -3.53 -1.37 -11.88
N ASP A 293 -4.48 -0.48 -12.16
CA ASP A 293 -5.49 0.00 -11.21
C ASP A 293 -6.50 -1.09 -10.78
N SER A 294 -6.72 -2.11 -11.62
CA SER A 294 -7.51 -3.29 -11.28
C SER A 294 -6.96 -4.53 -11.99
N LEU A 295 -6.53 -5.53 -11.23
CA LEU A 295 -5.98 -6.77 -11.76
C LEU A 295 -6.86 -7.95 -11.31
N THR A 296 -7.26 -8.81 -12.24
CA THR A 296 -7.89 -10.10 -11.90
C THR A 296 -6.85 -10.95 -11.14
N PRO A 297 -7.16 -11.71 -10.08
CA PRO A 297 -6.13 -12.46 -9.35
C PRO A 297 -5.32 -13.38 -10.26
N VAL A 298 -3.99 -13.21 -10.28
CA VAL A 298 -3.02 -14.00 -11.09
C VAL A 298 -2.08 -14.78 -10.18
N THR A 299 -1.22 -15.64 -10.75
CA THR A 299 -0.32 -16.49 -9.96
C THR A 299 0.97 -15.77 -9.54
N GLY A 300 1.39 -14.70 -10.22
CA GLY A 300 2.56 -13.89 -9.86
C GLY A 300 2.65 -12.59 -10.66
N ILE A 301 3.30 -11.55 -10.11
CA ILE A 301 3.40 -10.21 -10.71
C ILE A 301 4.84 -9.71 -10.69
N LEU A 302 5.35 -9.24 -11.84
CA LEU A 302 6.63 -8.55 -11.98
C LEU A 302 6.38 -7.17 -12.60
N THR A 303 6.74 -6.09 -11.92
CA THR A 303 6.52 -4.72 -12.43
C THR A 303 7.82 -4.10 -12.94
N LEU A 304 7.80 -3.46 -14.11
CA LEU A 304 8.99 -2.81 -14.68
C LEU A 304 9.27 -1.44 -14.06
N ASP A 305 10.51 -1.19 -13.62
CA ASP A 305 11.13 0.08 -13.16
C ASP A 305 10.42 0.86 -12.03
N SER A 306 9.14 0.67 -11.79
CA SER A 306 8.37 1.33 -10.73
C SER A 306 7.13 0.50 -10.36
N GLY A 307 7.22 -0.23 -9.26
CA GLY A 307 6.05 -0.81 -8.59
C GLY A 307 5.62 0.11 -7.47
N ASN A 308 4.42 0.67 -7.55
CA ASN A 308 3.85 1.42 -6.44
C ASN A 308 3.43 0.44 -5.34
N ALA A 309 4.29 0.24 -4.31
CA ALA A 309 4.14 -0.65 -3.14
C ALA A 309 2.73 -0.68 -2.50
N LEU A 310 1.90 0.32 -2.79
CA LEU A 310 0.62 0.60 -2.16
C LEU A 310 -0.59 0.61 -3.11
N SER A 311 -0.49 0.10 -4.35
CA SER A 311 -1.70 -0.02 -5.18
C SER A 311 -2.71 -1.04 -4.62
N HIS A 312 -4.00 -0.83 -4.91
CA HIS A 312 -5.08 -1.76 -4.52
C HIS A 312 -4.78 -3.21 -4.97
N THR A 313 -4.14 -3.35 -6.13
CA THR A 313 -3.64 -4.61 -6.69
C THR A 313 -2.54 -5.25 -5.84
N GLN A 314 -1.65 -4.47 -5.25
CA GLN A 314 -0.55 -4.98 -4.43
C GLN A 314 -0.97 -5.36 -3.02
N LEU A 315 -1.94 -4.64 -2.43
CA LEU A 315 -2.61 -5.05 -1.20
C LEU A 315 -3.41 -6.34 -1.37
N LEU A 316 -4.05 -6.51 -2.53
CA LEU A 316 -4.74 -7.75 -2.92
C LEU A 316 -3.74 -8.90 -3.16
N ALA A 317 -2.64 -8.67 -3.88
CA ALA A 317 -1.58 -9.66 -4.08
C ALA A 317 -1.00 -10.15 -2.74
N ALA A 318 -0.78 -9.23 -1.81
CA ALA A 318 -0.33 -9.54 -0.45
C ALA A 318 -1.36 -10.35 0.36
N ASN A 319 -2.66 -10.08 0.22
CA ASN A 319 -3.71 -10.90 0.86
C ASN A 319 -3.74 -12.35 0.35
N LEU A 320 -3.23 -12.60 -0.84
CA LEU A 320 -3.35 -13.88 -1.55
C LEU A 320 -2.03 -14.65 -1.63
N GLY A 321 -0.96 -14.15 -0.99
CA GLY A 321 0.37 -14.77 -1.06
C GLY A 321 0.98 -14.78 -2.47
N ILE A 322 0.52 -13.89 -3.36
CA ILE A 322 1.00 -13.82 -4.74
C ILE A 322 2.38 -13.18 -4.73
N PRO A 323 3.44 -13.86 -5.20
CA PRO A 323 4.77 -13.25 -5.27
C PRO A 323 4.75 -12.01 -6.14
N ASN A 324 5.36 -10.94 -5.63
CA ASN A 324 5.41 -9.65 -6.30
C ASN A 324 6.76 -8.94 -6.11
N ALA A 325 7.34 -8.43 -7.19
CA ALA A 325 8.60 -7.69 -7.19
C ALA A 325 8.65 -6.68 -8.34
N THR A 326 9.50 -5.67 -8.19
CA THR A 326 9.93 -4.83 -9.32
C THR A 326 11.19 -5.41 -9.94
N VAL A 327 11.31 -5.24 -11.25
CA VAL A 327 12.51 -5.58 -12.02
C VAL A 327 12.81 -4.46 -13.01
N PRO A 328 14.09 -4.23 -13.36
CA PRO A 328 14.42 -3.13 -14.24
C PRO A 328 14.05 -3.44 -15.70
N SER A 329 13.60 -2.45 -16.47
CA SER A 329 13.17 -2.63 -17.88
C SER A 329 14.26 -3.18 -18.79
N ARG A 330 15.53 -3.04 -18.41
CA ARG A 330 16.65 -3.71 -19.10
C ARG A 330 16.48 -5.23 -19.17
N LEU A 331 15.73 -5.83 -18.24
CA LEU A 331 15.41 -7.27 -18.26
C LEU A 331 14.24 -7.62 -19.17
N LEU A 332 13.46 -6.65 -19.68
CA LEU A 332 12.27 -6.93 -20.50
C LEU A 332 12.62 -7.72 -21.77
N ALA A 333 13.73 -7.38 -22.44
CA ALA A 333 14.18 -8.09 -23.63
C ALA A 333 14.49 -9.57 -23.33
N GLU A 334 15.00 -9.87 -22.13
CA GLU A 334 15.27 -11.24 -21.69
C GLU A 334 13.98 -11.95 -21.29
N LEU A 335 13.13 -11.30 -20.49
CA LEU A 335 11.83 -11.82 -20.07
C LEU A 335 10.95 -12.21 -21.28
N ARG A 336 10.99 -11.44 -22.38
CA ARG A 336 10.28 -11.76 -23.63
C ARG A 336 10.69 -13.10 -24.24
N LYS A 337 11.94 -13.55 -24.08
CA LYS A 337 12.41 -14.86 -24.58
C LYS A 337 11.80 -16.05 -23.85
N HIS A 338 11.34 -15.83 -22.61
CA HIS A 338 10.72 -16.85 -21.77
C HIS A 338 9.18 -16.81 -21.78
N ARG A 339 8.56 -15.99 -22.65
CA ARG A 339 7.11 -15.91 -22.78
C ARG A 339 6.51 -17.29 -23.08
N GLY A 340 5.47 -17.65 -22.35
CA GLY A 340 4.77 -18.94 -22.42
C GLY A 340 5.48 -20.09 -21.72
N ARG A 341 6.76 -19.93 -21.32
CA ARG A 341 7.49 -20.97 -20.58
C ARG A 341 7.07 -21.00 -19.12
N ARG A 342 7.12 -22.19 -18.55
CA ARG A 342 6.84 -22.40 -17.13
C ARG A 342 8.03 -21.90 -16.32
N MET A 343 7.77 -21.02 -15.36
CA MET A 343 8.80 -20.41 -14.53
C MET A 343 8.57 -20.75 -13.07
N LEU A 344 9.67 -20.95 -12.33
CA LEU A 344 9.69 -20.83 -10.88
C LEU A 344 9.91 -19.36 -10.53
N TYR A 345 8.94 -18.73 -9.88
CA TYR A 345 9.02 -17.36 -9.41
C TYR A 345 8.81 -17.32 -7.90
N ALA A 346 9.78 -16.80 -7.17
CA ALA A 346 9.73 -16.68 -5.72
C ALA A 346 10.17 -15.29 -5.27
N VAL A 347 9.50 -14.78 -4.24
CA VAL A 347 9.95 -13.64 -3.46
C VAL A 347 10.07 -14.12 -2.02
N THR A 348 11.28 -14.09 -1.47
CA THR A 348 11.53 -14.64 -0.14
C THR A 348 11.24 -13.60 0.95
N PRO A 349 11.05 -14.03 2.21
CA PRO A 349 10.85 -13.12 3.33
C PRO A 349 12.05 -12.21 3.59
N ALA A 350 13.27 -12.69 3.33
CA ALA A 350 14.47 -11.86 3.40
C ALA A 350 14.59 -10.83 2.26
N GLY A 351 13.66 -10.87 1.30
CA GLY A 351 13.59 -9.94 0.17
C GLY A 351 14.37 -10.37 -1.07
N ASN A 352 14.76 -11.65 -1.19
CA ASN A 352 15.37 -12.16 -2.41
C ASN A 352 14.29 -12.36 -3.48
N VAL A 353 14.60 -12.02 -4.73
CA VAL A 353 13.71 -12.23 -5.88
C VAL A 353 14.35 -13.28 -6.78
N ILE A 354 13.65 -14.38 -7.01
CA ILE A 354 14.15 -15.54 -7.75
C ILE A 354 13.19 -15.81 -8.92
N LEU A 355 13.70 -15.81 -10.14
CA LEU A 355 12.95 -16.20 -11.34
C LEU A 355 13.83 -17.14 -12.19
N ARG A 356 13.46 -18.42 -12.26
CA ARG A 356 14.21 -19.45 -13.00
C ARG A 356 13.30 -20.21 -13.95
N ASP A 357 13.87 -20.65 -15.06
CA ASP A 357 13.16 -21.54 -15.99
C ASP A 357 12.90 -22.88 -15.28
N TRP A 358 11.65 -23.34 -15.27
CA TRP A 358 11.25 -24.54 -14.53
C TRP A 358 12.04 -25.76 -15.00
N ASP A 359 12.25 -25.89 -16.31
CA ASP A 359 12.91 -27.04 -16.91
C ASP A 359 14.44 -27.03 -16.65
N SER A 360 14.99 -25.91 -16.19
CA SER A 360 16.40 -25.79 -15.82
C SER A 360 16.71 -26.28 -14.40
N LEU A 361 15.68 -26.55 -13.59
CA LEU A 361 15.85 -26.97 -12.19
C LEU A 361 16.24 -28.46 -12.10
N PRO A 362 17.10 -28.85 -11.14
CA PRO A 362 17.35 -30.25 -10.79
C PRO A 362 16.06 -31.03 -10.50
N VAL A 363 16.02 -32.33 -10.80
CA VAL A 363 14.79 -33.16 -10.70
C VAL A 363 14.28 -33.29 -9.26
N ASP A 364 15.20 -33.38 -8.30
CA ASP A 364 14.94 -33.33 -6.86
C ASP A 364 14.34 -31.98 -6.44
N GLU A 365 14.90 -30.88 -6.95
CA GLU A 365 14.36 -29.54 -6.74
C GLU A 365 12.95 -29.39 -7.37
N GLN A 366 12.76 -29.87 -8.60
CA GLN A 366 11.45 -29.92 -9.23
C GLN A 366 10.46 -30.77 -8.42
N ALA A 367 10.89 -31.88 -7.83
CA ALA A 367 10.02 -32.72 -7.00
C ALA A 367 9.59 -32.01 -5.71
N ILE A 368 10.48 -31.26 -5.06
CA ILE A 368 10.18 -30.41 -3.90
C ILE A 368 9.13 -29.34 -4.26
N TRP A 369 9.25 -28.73 -5.44
CA TRP A 369 8.32 -27.67 -5.86
C TRP A 369 7.05 -28.21 -6.56
N SER A 370 7.09 -29.44 -7.08
CA SER A 370 5.96 -30.15 -7.69
C SER A 370 5.06 -30.83 -6.66
N THR A 371 5.60 -31.19 -5.50
CA THR A 371 4.84 -31.67 -4.33
C THR A 371 4.04 -30.58 -3.65
N ARG A 372 3.82 -29.45 -4.33
CA ARG A 372 2.61 -28.64 -4.16
C ARG A 372 1.45 -29.62 -3.90
N PRO A 373 0.73 -29.51 -2.77
CA PRO A 373 -0.69 -29.66 -2.93
C PRO A 373 -1.03 -28.67 -4.05
N ARG A 374 -1.71 -29.12 -5.12
CA ARG A 374 -2.58 -28.18 -5.81
C ARG A 374 -3.31 -27.40 -4.72
N GLN A 375 -3.64 -26.13 -4.92
CA GLN A 375 -4.65 -25.47 -4.09
C GLN A 375 -6.04 -26.15 -4.26
N ASP A 376 -6.12 -27.47 -4.28
CA ASP A 376 -7.11 -28.22 -3.53
C ASP A 376 -6.69 -28.16 -2.05
N THR A 377 -6.71 -26.96 -1.45
CA THR A 377 -7.02 -26.92 -0.02
C THR A 377 -8.32 -27.70 0.10
N ALA A 378 -8.32 -28.79 0.88
CA ALA A 378 -9.56 -29.47 1.20
C ALA A 378 -10.56 -28.39 1.63
N ARG A 379 -11.61 -28.19 0.82
CA ARG A 379 -12.53 -27.09 1.03
C ARG A 379 -13.09 -27.24 2.44
N ALA A 380 -13.14 -26.13 3.17
CA ALA A 380 -13.64 -26.15 4.52
C ALA A 380 -15.09 -26.64 4.51
N GLN A 381 -15.38 -27.62 5.36
CA GLN A 381 -16.73 -28.02 5.67
C GLN A 381 -17.23 -27.12 6.80
N LEU A 382 -18.35 -26.45 6.58
CA LEU A 382 -19.02 -25.70 7.62
C LEU A 382 -19.70 -26.67 8.57
N ASP A 383 -19.41 -26.56 9.87
CA ASP A 383 -20.12 -27.32 10.89
C ASP A 383 -21.50 -26.69 11.13
N SER A 384 -22.46 -27.06 10.29
CA SER A 384 -23.83 -26.58 10.37
C SER A 384 -24.56 -27.05 11.64
N SER A 385 -24.04 -28.04 12.37
CA SER A 385 -24.68 -28.59 13.58
C SER A 385 -24.67 -27.60 14.76
N ARG A 386 -23.75 -26.64 14.74
CA ARG A 386 -23.62 -25.61 15.77
C ARG A 386 -24.52 -24.40 15.54
N LEU A 387 -25.15 -24.29 14.37
CA LEU A 387 -25.96 -23.12 14.01
C LEU A 387 -27.27 -23.07 14.80
N ARG A 388 -27.53 -21.94 15.45
CA ARG A 388 -28.77 -21.63 16.16
C ARG A 388 -29.76 -20.93 15.24
N LEU A 389 -30.43 -21.72 14.39
CA LEU A 389 -31.43 -21.22 13.44
C LEU A 389 -32.83 -21.02 14.05
N ASP A 390 -33.03 -21.45 15.30
CA ASP A 390 -34.24 -21.27 16.10
C ASP A 390 -34.32 -19.88 16.77
N LEU A 391 -33.20 -19.17 16.86
CA LEU A 391 -33.15 -17.83 17.44
C LEU A 391 -33.60 -16.77 16.41
N THR A 392 -34.85 -16.34 16.52
CA THR A 392 -35.48 -15.44 15.53
C THR A 392 -35.83 -14.05 16.10
N ARG A 393 -35.08 -13.59 17.11
CA ARG A 393 -35.19 -12.24 17.69
C ARG A 393 -33.92 -11.44 17.42
N VAL A 394 -34.05 -10.12 17.30
CA VAL A 394 -32.94 -9.18 17.24
C VAL A 394 -32.23 -9.15 18.59
N ILE A 395 -30.90 -9.15 18.55
CA ILE A 395 -30.05 -9.32 19.72
C ILE A 395 -29.31 -7.99 19.99
N PRO A 396 -29.38 -7.44 21.21
CA PRO A 396 -28.52 -6.33 21.62
C PRO A 396 -27.05 -6.72 21.56
N LEU A 397 -26.16 -5.78 21.21
CA LEU A 397 -24.73 -6.06 21.14
C LEU A 397 -24.14 -6.57 22.47
N SER A 398 -24.69 -6.14 23.62
CA SER A 398 -24.27 -6.57 24.96
C SER A 398 -24.41 -8.07 25.21
N ASP A 399 -25.33 -8.71 24.48
CA ASP A 399 -25.72 -10.11 24.64
C ASP A 399 -24.96 -11.04 23.67
N ILE A 400 -23.99 -10.49 22.93
CA ILE A 400 -23.14 -11.23 21.99
C ILE A 400 -21.69 -11.20 22.48
N ALA A 401 -21.04 -12.36 22.43
CA ALA A 401 -19.64 -12.56 22.78
C ALA A 401 -18.88 -13.28 21.66
N ALA A 402 -17.55 -13.35 21.77
CA ALA A 402 -16.72 -14.04 20.77
C ALA A 402 -17.10 -15.52 20.58
N ALA A 403 -17.61 -16.18 21.63
CA ALA A 403 -18.06 -17.57 21.60
C ALA A 403 -19.29 -17.82 20.72
N ASP A 404 -20.04 -16.77 20.37
CA ASP A 404 -21.25 -16.83 19.54
C ASP A 404 -20.94 -16.84 18.03
N SER A 405 -19.67 -16.65 17.68
CA SER A 405 -19.15 -16.66 16.30
C SER A 405 -19.43 -18.00 15.61
N GLY A 406 -20.10 -17.94 14.46
CA GLY A 406 -20.49 -19.13 13.68
C GLY A 406 -21.61 -19.95 14.32
N ILE A 407 -22.21 -19.49 15.42
CA ILE A 407 -23.33 -20.15 16.11
C ILE A 407 -24.64 -19.39 15.83
N LEU A 408 -24.74 -18.13 16.27
CA LEU A 408 -25.94 -17.30 16.08
C LEU A 408 -25.72 -16.14 15.12
N ALA A 409 -24.48 -15.66 15.00
CA ALA A 409 -24.04 -14.62 14.08
C ALA A 409 -22.62 -14.91 13.59
N GLY A 410 -22.17 -14.18 12.58
CA GLY A 410 -20.82 -14.32 12.06
C GLY A 410 -19.75 -13.72 12.99
N PRO A 411 -18.48 -13.85 12.61
CA PRO A 411 -17.35 -13.43 13.42
C PRO A 411 -17.30 -11.91 13.63
N LYS A 412 -17.79 -11.09 12.70
CA LYS A 412 -17.77 -9.62 12.90
C LYS A 412 -18.65 -9.20 14.06
N ALA A 413 -19.91 -9.64 14.06
CA ALA A 413 -20.85 -9.33 15.12
C ALA A 413 -20.34 -9.86 16.48
N ALA A 414 -19.83 -11.10 16.50
CA ALA A 414 -19.26 -11.72 17.69
C ALA A 414 -18.07 -10.92 18.26
N ASN A 415 -17.12 -10.54 17.39
CA ASN A 415 -15.93 -9.81 17.79
C ASN A 415 -16.25 -8.37 18.25
N VAL A 416 -17.20 -7.69 17.59
CA VAL A 416 -17.67 -6.36 18.00
C VAL A 416 -18.41 -6.43 19.33
N GLY A 417 -19.19 -7.49 19.59
CA GLY A 417 -19.82 -7.75 20.88
C GLY A 417 -18.82 -7.91 22.01
N GLU A 418 -17.82 -8.78 21.80
CA GLU A 418 -16.70 -8.97 22.74
C GLU A 418 -15.92 -7.67 22.98
N LEU A 419 -15.67 -6.91 21.92
CA LEU A 419 -14.99 -5.62 21.99
C LEU A 419 -15.80 -4.63 22.83
N SER A 420 -17.13 -4.57 22.66
CA SER A 420 -17.99 -3.68 23.44
C SER A 420 -18.02 -4.04 24.92
N ARG A 421 -17.91 -5.33 25.27
CA ARG A 421 -17.88 -5.79 26.68
C ARG A 421 -16.57 -5.43 27.36
N ARG A 422 -15.45 -5.52 26.66
CA ARG A 422 -14.10 -5.28 27.20
C ARG A 422 -13.70 -3.81 27.17
N PHE A 423 -14.20 -3.07 26.20
CA PHE A 423 -13.90 -1.65 25.98
C PHE A 423 -15.18 -0.81 26.05
N PRO A 424 -15.86 -0.77 27.23
CA PRO A 424 -17.12 -0.06 27.38
C PRO A 424 -16.94 1.42 27.06
N GLY A 425 -17.86 1.96 26.26
CA GLY A 425 -17.85 3.37 25.82
C GLY A 425 -16.97 3.68 24.60
N LEU A 426 -16.12 2.74 24.16
CA LEU A 426 -15.33 2.91 22.93
C LEU A 426 -16.01 2.35 21.68
N VAL A 427 -16.88 1.36 21.81
CA VAL A 427 -17.63 0.78 20.69
C VAL A 427 -18.96 1.52 20.52
N SER A 428 -19.29 1.92 19.29
CA SER A 428 -20.60 2.53 19.01
C SER A 428 -21.72 1.52 19.20
N ALA A 429 -22.88 1.98 19.67
CA ALA A 429 -24.04 1.13 19.88
C ALA A 429 -24.35 0.30 18.61
N ALA A 430 -24.78 -0.94 18.80
CA ALA A 430 -25.20 -1.80 17.70
C ALA A 430 -26.26 -2.81 18.14
N ILE A 431 -26.92 -3.41 17.15
CA ILE A 431 -27.80 -4.56 17.29
C ILE A 431 -27.48 -5.57 16.19
N VAL A 432 -27.87 -6.82 16.41
CA VAL A 432 -27.57 -7.93 15.50
C VAL A 432 -28.83 -8.66 15.10
N VAL A 433 -29.02 -8.86 13.80
CA VAL A 433 -30.03 -9.75 13.23
C VAL A 433 -29.36 -11.12 13.02
N PRO A 434 -29.72 -12.16 13.81
CA PRO A 434 -29.03 -13.45 13.79
C PRO A 434 -29.42 -14.32 12.58
N PHE A 435 -28.67 -15.39 12.35
CA PHE A 435 -28.90 -16.37 11.27
C PHE A 435 -30.32 -16.93 11.25
N GLY A 436 -30.91 -17.16 12.42
CA GLY A 436 -32.27 -17.70 12.54
C GLY A 436 -33.34 -16.80 11.95
N VAL A 437 -33.18 -15.47 11.99
CA VAL A 437 -34.12 -14.53 11.36
C VAL A 437 -34.06 -14.68 9.84
N TYR A 438 -32.87 -14.68 9.24
CA TYR A 438 -32.72 -14.91 7.80
C TYR A 438 -33.32 -16.27 7.40
N HIS A 439 -32.95 -17.33 8.12
CA HIS A 439 -33.44 -18.67 7.87
C HIS A 439 -34.98 -18.74 7.89
N GLN A 440 -35.62 -18.17 8.91
CA GLN A 440 -37.07 -18.16 9.02
C GLN A 440 -37.76 -17.44 7.85
N HIS A 441 -37.19 -16.32 7.40
CA HIS A 441 -37.73 -15.58 6.26
C HIS A 441 -37.48 -16.28 4.93
N LEU A 442 -36.33 -16.93 4.76
CA LEU A 442 -36.05 -17.72 3.57
C LEU A 442 -37.02 -18.92 3.45
N GLN A 443 -37.34 -19.57 4.57
CA GLN A 443 -38.30 -20.68 4.62
C GLN A 443 -39.75 -20.25 4.34
N SER A 444 -40.12 -18.99 4.56
CA SER A 444 -41.48 -18.53 4.26
C SER A 444 -41.71 -18.29 2.77
N VAL A 445 -40.65 -18.07 1.97
CA VAL A 445 -40.76 -17.82 0.53
C VAL A 445 -41.18 -19.08 -0.22
N GLY A 446 -42.39 -19.08 -0.75
CA GLY A 446 -42.94 -20.20 -1.52
C GLY A 446 -43.00 -21.51 -0.73
N GLY A 447 -43.16 -21.44 0.60
CA GLY A 447 -43.19 -22.61 1.49
C GLY A 447 -41.86 -23.38 1.54
N GLY A 448 -40.73 -22.67 1.53
CA GLY A 448 -39.38 -23.24 1.56
C GLY A 448 -38.81 -23.57 0.18
N ARG A 449 -39.56 -23.33 -0.90
CA ARG A 449 -39.12 -23.60 -2.27
C ARG A 449 -37.85 -22.84 -2.64
N LEU A 450 -37.70 -21.58 -2.21
CA LEU A 450 -36.48 -20.81 -2.51
C LEU A 450 -35.24 -21.43 -1.86
N ALA A 451 -35.33 -21.85 -0.59
CA ALA A 451 -34.24 -22.51 0.11
C ALA A 451 -33.86 -23.84 -0.55
N ALA A 452 -34.85 -24.62 -0.99
CA ALA A 452 -34.63 -25.87 -1.73
C ALA A 452 -33.98 -25.64 -3.10
N ASP A 453 -34.44 -24.63 -3.85
CA ASP A 453 -33.88 -24.25 -5.14
C ASP A 453 -32.42 -23.80 -5.03
N ILE A 454 -32.08 -23.03 -3.99
CA ILE A 454 -30.70 -22.62 -3.70
C ILE A 454 -29.82 -23.84 -3.46
N ARG A 455 -30.24 -24.75 -2.58
CA ARG A 455 -29.49 -25.97 -2.26
C ARG A 455 -29.26 -26.82 -3.52
N ALA A 456 -30.32 -27.09 -4.27
CA ALA A 456 -30.24 -27.89 -5.50
C ALA A 456 -29.32 -27.25 -6.56
N ALA A 457 -29.36 -25.92 -6.72
CA ALA A 457 -28.48 -25.23 -7.65
C ALA A 457 -27.00 -25.32 -7.26
N PHE A 458 -26.70 -25.21 -5.96
CA PHE A 458 -25.34 -25.30 -5.46
C PHE A 458 -24.81 -26.73 -5.54
N ASP A 459 -25.61 -27.73 -5.17
CA ASP A 459 -25.24 -29.14 -5.28
C ASP A 459 -24.96 -29.55 -6.73
N GLU A 460 -25.78 -29.08 -7.68
CA GLU A 460 -25.57 -29.36 -9.10
C GLU A 460 -24.30 -28.67 -9.65
N ALA A 461 -24.04 -27.43 -9.23
CA ALA A 461 -22.81 -26.75 -9.60
C ALA A 461 -21.56 -27.47 -9.04
N GLU A 462 -21.64 -28.02 -7.82
CA GLU A 462 -20.60 -28.88 -7.28
C GLU A 462 -20.46 -30.19 -8.05
N ARG A 463 -21.55 -30.82 -8.45
CA ARG A 463 -21.53 -32.05 -9.26
C ARG A 463 -20.86 -31.81 -10.61
N LEU A 464 -21.18 -30.71 -11.30
CA LEU A 464 -20.52 -30.32 -12.55
C LEU A 464 -19.02 -30.09 -12.34
N ARG A 465 -18.65 -29.40 -11.25
CA ARG A 465 -17.24 -29.16 -10.91
C ARG A 465 -16.48 -30.45 -10.62
N ALA A 466 -17.06 -31.36 -9.82
CA ALA A 466 -16.48 -32.66 -9.52
C ALA A 466 -16.39 -33.56 -10.75
N GLY A 467 -17.31 -33.40 -11.71
CA GLY A 467 -17.29 -34.07 -13.01
C GLY A 467 -16.29 -33.50 -14.03
N GLY A 468 -15.53 -32.46 -13.67
CA GLY A 468 -14.51 -31.85 -14.53
C GLY A 468 -15.05 -30.90 -15.61
N ALA A 469 -16.29 -30.41 -15.47
CA ALA A 469 -16.87 -29.46 -16.41
C ALA A 469 -16.03 -28.16 -16.49
N PRO A 470 -15.87 -27.55 -17.68
CA PRO A 470 -15.21 -26.26 -17.82
C PRO A 470 -15.86 -25.17 -16.94
N ILE A 471 -15.05 -24.27 -16.38
CA ILE A 471 -15.53 -23.17 -15.52
C ILE A 471 -16.57 -22.30 -16.22
N SER A 472 -16.43 -22.08 -17.54
CA SER A 472 -17.40 -21.34 -18.36
C SER A 472 -18.79 -21.98 -18.36
N GLU A 473 -18.86 -23.31 -18.36
CA GLU A 473 -20.12 -24.07 -18.34
C GLU A 473 -20.79 -23.98 -16.96
N ILE A 474 -20.01 -24.15 -15.89
CA ILE A 474 -20.50 -24.01 -14.51
C ILE A 474 -21.06 -22.59 -14.29
N ARG A 475 -20.34 -21.57 -14.76
CA ARG A 475 -20.78 -20.15 -14.71
C ARG A 475 -22.08 -19.93 -15.48
N ALA A 476 -22.19 -20.46 -16.70
CA ALA A 476 -23.39 -20.34 -17.52
C ALA A 476 -24.61 -20.99 -16.84
N PHE A 477 -24.41 -22.07 -16.08
CA PHE A 477 -25.46 -22.71 -15.30
C PHE A 477 -25.87 -21.92 -14.06
N ILE A 478 -24.91 -21.46 -13.25
CA ILE A 478 -25.18 -20.92 -11.90
C ILE A 478 -25.51 -19.44 -11.89
N ASN A 479 -24.88 -18.60 -12.72
CA ASN A 479 -25.03 -17.14 -12.66
C ASN A 479 -26.48 -16.66 -12.87
N PRO A 480 -27.26 -17.19 -13.83
CA PRO A 480 -28.67 -16.82 -13.97
C PRO A 480 -29.52 -17.18 -12.74
N LYS A 481 -29.18 -18.27 -12.05
CA LYS A 481 -29.89 -18.70 -10.83
C LYS A 481 -29.55 -17.79 -9.65
N LEU A 482 -28.27 -17.45 -9.50
CA LEU A 482 -27.82 -16.47 -8.50
C LEU A 482 -28.56 -15.14 -8.64
N ALA A 483 -28.69 -14.62 -9.86
CA ALA A 483 -29.46 -13.41 -10.12
C ALA A 483 -30.93 -13.55 -9.67
N ARG A 484 -31.59 -14.66 -10.03
CA ARG A 484 -32.97 -14.94 -9.59
C ARG A 484 -33.09 -15.04 -8.06
N PHE A 485 -32.11 -15.65 -7.38
CA PHE A 485 -32.11 -15.75 -5.92
C PHE A 485 -31.97 -14.38 -5.26
N ARG A 486 -31.09 -13.51 -5.78
CA ARG A 486 -30.95 -12.12 -5.28
C ARG A 486 -32.27 -11.36 -5.38
N GLU A 487 -32.94 -11.43 -6.53
CA GLU A 487 -34.23 -10.75 -6.73
C GLU A 487 -35.32 -11.32 -5.80
N ALA A 488 -35.38 -12.64 -5.63
CA ALA A 488 -36.33 -13.26 -4.72
C ALA A 488 -36.08 -12.86 -3.25
N ILE A 489 -34.82 -12.78 -2.82
CA ILE A 489 -34.43 -12.35 -1.47
C ILE A 489 -34.75 -10.86 -1.25
N ARG A 490 -34.48 -10.01 -2.25
CA ARG A 490 -34.83 -8.57 -2.22
C ARG A 490 -36.34 -8.32 -2.17
N ALA A 491 -37.15 -9.28 -2.63
CA ALA A 491 -38.61 -9.22 -2.57
C ALA A 491 -39.22 -9.80 -1.28
N ILE A 492 -38.41 -10.32 -0.34
CA ILE A 492 -38.91 -10.90 0.91
C ILE A 492 -39.69 -9.86 1.71
N SER A 493 -40.94 -10.19 2.04
CA SER A 493 -41.73 -9.45 3.01
C SER A 493 -41.32 -9.87 4.42
N PHE A 494 -40.97 -8.89 5.26
CA PHE A 494 -40.62 -9.16 6.64
C PHE A 494 -41.85 -9.55 7.46
N ARG A 495 -41.65 -10.44 8.41
CA ARG A 495 -42.72 -10.84 9.33
C ARG A 495 -43.06 -9.69 10.29
N PRO A 496 -44.35 -9.47 10.62
CA PRO A 496 -44.74 -8.41 11.56
C PRO A 496 -44.08 -8.53 12.94
N GLU A 497 -43.82 -9.75 13.40
CA GLU A 497 -43.11 -9.99 14.68
C GLU A 497 -41.67 -9.48 14.62
N PHE A 498 -40.96 -9.74 13.54
CA PHE A 498 -39.58 -9.30 13.35
C PHE A 498 -39.51 -7.78 13.18
N GLU A 499 -40.43 -7.18 12.42
CA GLU A 499 -40.47 -5.73 12.26
C GLU A 499 -40.69 -5.01 13.61
N ARG A 500 -41.63 -5.49 14.44
CA ARG A 500 -41.88 -4.93 15.78
C ARG A 500 -40.66 -5.05 16.70
N ASP A 501 -40.00 -6.21 16.69
CA ASP A 501 -38.80 -6.44 17.50
C ASP A 501 -37.63 -5.58 17.03
N LEU A 502 -37.41 -5.49 15.71
CA LEU A 502 -36.40 -4.60 15.13
C LEU A 502 -36.66 -3.14 15.51
N ASP A 503 -37.89 -2.64 15.34
CA ASP A 503 -38.26 -1.27 15.67
C ASP A 503 -38.03 -0.96 17.16
N ALA A 504 -38.38 -1.90 18.04
CA ALA A 504 -38.14 -1.77 19.48
C ALA A 504 -36.63 -1.72 19.82
N ARG A 505 -35.82 -2.61 19.24
CA ARG A 505 -34.37 -2.65 19.47
C ARG A 505 -33.63 -1.47 18.87
N LEU A 506 -34.06 -0.99 17.72
CA LEU A 506 -33.56 0.23 17.11
C LEU A 506 -33.83 1.45 18.01
N ALA A 507 -35.06 1.57 18.54
CA ALA A 507 -35.43 2.65 19.45
C ALA A 507 -34.64 2.60 20.77
N GLU A 508 -34.45 1.40 21.33
CA GLU A 508 -33.67 1.17 22.55
C GLU A 508 -32.17 1.51 22.35
N ALA A 509 -31.57 1.06 21.25
CA ALA A 509 -30.14 1.21 21.01
C ALA A 509 -29.74 2.61 20.52
N PHE A 510 -30.59 3.27 19.73
CA PHE A 510 -30.22 4.49 19.00
C PHE A 510 -31.09 5.71 19.33
N GLY A 511 -32.24 5.51 19.98
CA GLY A 511 -33.22 6.54 20.30
C GLY A 511 -34.51 6.40 19.46
N PRO A 512 -35.65 6.93 19.96
CA PRO A 512 -36.96 6.68 19.36
C PRO A 512 -37.29 7.55 18.13
N ASP A 513 -36.49 8.57 17.84
CA ASP A 513 -36.80 9.57 16.81
C ASP A 513 -36.48 9.12 15.37
N GLY A 514 -35.72 8.03 15.20
CA GLY A 514 -35.33 7.50 13.90
C GLY A 514 -34.38 8.39 13.09
N SER A 515 -33.79 9.43 13.72
CA SER A 515 -32.93 10.41 13.04
C SER A 515 -31.47 9.97 12.92
N TYR A 516 -31.12 8.84 13.54
CA TYR A 516 -29.77 8.28 13.54
C TYR A 516 -29.40 7.64 12.20
N GLY A 517 -28.11 7.72 11.87
CA GLY A 517 -27.51 6.93 10.81
C GLY A 517 -26.95 5.61 11.33
N VAL A 518 -27.05 4.54 10.54
CA VAL A 518 -26.44 3.24 10.83
C VAL A 518 -25.64 2.69 9.65
N PHE A 519 -24.57 1.98 9.94
CA PHE A 519 -23.93 1.06 9.02
C PHE A 519 -24.62 -0.30 9.12
N VAL A 520 -25.07 -0.83 7.99
CA VAL A 520 -25.66 -2.17 7.89
C VAL A 520 -24.64 -3.09 7.24
N ARG A 521 -24.00 -3.94 8.06
CA ARG A 521 -22.82 -4.72 7.68
C ARG A 521 -23.19 -6.19 7.53
N SER A 522 -22.84 -6.76 6.38
CA SER A 522 -22.92 -8.21 6.14
C SER A 522 -21.88 -8.94 6.98
N ASP A 523 -22.33 -10.05 7.58
CA ASP A 523 -21.55 -10.96 8.40
C ASP A 523 -22.04 -12.39 8.13
N THR A 524 -21.16 -13.38 8.00
CA THR A 524 -21.58 -14.76 7.66
C THR A 524 -20.91 -15.80 8.53
N ASN A 525 -21.53 -16.98 8.64
CA ASN A 525 -20.93 -18.14 9.33
C ASN A 525 -19.65 -18.69 8.66
N ALA A 526 -19.26 -18.15 7.50
CA ALA A 526 -18.12 -18.60 6.71
C ALA A 526 -17.05 -17.52 6.50
N GLU A 527 -17.04 -16.45 7.30
CA GLU A 527 -16.25 -15.25 7.00
C GLU A 527 -14.78 -15.29 7.44
N ASP A 528 -14.46 -15.87 8.60
CA ASP A 528 -13.10 -15.96 9.16
C ASP A 528 -12.69 -17.44 9.35
N LEU A 529 -12.73 -18.21 8.26
CA LEU A 529 -12.27 -19.58 8.28
C LEU A 529 -10.74 -19.63 8.09
N PRO A 530 -10.03 -20.63 8.63
CA PRO A 530 -8.58 -20.72 8.50
C PRO A 530 -8.08 -20.74 7.05
N GLN A 531 -8.92 -21.18 6.10
CA GLN A 531 -8.62 -21.29 4.68
C GLN A 531 -9.29 -20.20 3.83
N PHE A 532 -10.07 -19.29 4.42
CA PHE A 532 -10.85 -18.29 3.70
C PHE A 532 -11.17 -17.06 4.56
N THR A 533 -10.83 -15.88 4.04
CA THR A 533 -11.29 -14.61 4.61
C THR A 533 -12.25 -13.92 3.64
N GLY A 534 -13.38 -13.43 4.16
CA GLY A 534 -14.40 -12.71 3.39
C GLY A 534 -14.02 -11.26 3.00
N ALA A 535 -12.74 -10.89 3.10
CA ALA A 535 -12.30 -9.51 2.91
C ALA A 535 -12.66 -8.98 1.51
N GLY A 536 -13.42 -7.87 1.46
CA GLY A 536 -13.89 -7.27 0.21
C GLY A 536 -15.01 -8.04 -0.52
N LEU A 537 -15.58 -9.08 0.10
CA LEU A 537 -16.71 -9.85 -0.45
C LEU A 537 -18.05 -9.53 0.21
N ASN A 538 -18.01 -8.93 1.40
CA ASN A 538 -19.19 -8.62 2.20
C ASN A 538 -19.72 -7.22 1.93
N LEU A 539 -21.03 -7.11 1.70
CA LEU A 539 -21.70 -5.84 1.50
C LEU A 539 -21.76 -5.07 2.82
N THR A 540 -21.39 -3.79 2.76
CA THR A 540 -21.69 -2.82 3.81
C THR A 540 -22.51 -1.71 3.18
N VAL A 541 -23.69 -1.42 3.73
CA VAL A 541 -24.50 -0.27 3.34
C VAL A 541 -24.25 0.83 4.37
N PRO A 542 -23.47 1.87 4.02
CA PRO A 542 -22.97 2.82 5.00
C PRO A 542 -23.94 4.00 5.20
N ASN A 543 -24.01 4.51 6.43
CA ASN A 543 -24.83 5.64 6.85
C ASN A 543 -26.29 5.65 6.32
N VAL A 544 -27.05 4.61 6.64
CA VAL A 544 -28.47 4.48 6.34
C VAL A 544 -29.30 5.19 7.40
N VAL A 545 -30.22 6.07 6.97
CA VAL A 545 -31.15 6.78 7.86
C VAL A 545 -32.58 6.44 7.49
N GLY A 546 -33.39 6.11 8.51
CA GLY A 546 -34.81 5.83 8.41
C GLY A 546 -35.18 4.36 8.23
N ARG A 547 -36.26 3.94 8.90
CA ARG A 547 -36.76 2.55 8.97
C ARG A 547 -36.83 1.84 7.61
N THR A 548 -37.49 2.45 6.63
CA THR A 548 -37.68 1.84 5.30
C THR A 548 -36.36 1.51 4.62
N ARG A 549 -35.35 2.38 4.74
CA ARG A 549 -34.04 2.16 4.15
C ARG A 549 -33.23 1.12 4.93
N ILE A 550 -33.38 1.06 6.25
CA ILE A 550 -32.75 0.01 7.08
C ILE A 550 -33.29 -1.37 6.69
N LEU A 551 -34.61 -1.52 6.57
CA LEU A 551 -35.24 -2.75 6.10
C LEU A 551 -34.75 -3.13 4.70
N GLN A 552 -34.62 -2.16 3.79
CA GLN A 552 -34.06 -2.42 2.46
C GLN A 552 -32.60 -2.90 2.53
N ALA A 553 -31.77 -2.23 3.33
CA ALA A 553 -30.36 -2.59 3.49
C ALA A 553 -30.20 -4.01 4.09
N ILE A 554 -31.09 -4.45 4.98
CA ILE A 554 -31.12 -5.84 5.48
C ILE A 554 -31.35 -6.82 4.33
N ARG A 555 -32.29 -6.53 3.41
CA ARG A 555 -32.51 -7.39 2.23
C ARG A 555 -31.32 -7.42 1.29
N ASP A 556 -30.68 -6.27 1.08
CA ASP A 556 -29.49 -6.18 0.23
C ASP A 556 -28.33 -6.97 0.83
N VAL A 557 -28.13 -6.90 2.15
CA VAL A 557 -27.16 -7.73 2.87
C VAL A 557 -27.48 -9.21 2.72
N TRP A 558 -28.74 -9.62 2.92
CA TRP A 558 -29.15 -11.03 2.73
C TRP A 558 -28.96 -11.54 1.30
N ALA A 559 -29.04 -10.66 0.30
CA ALA A 559 -28.81 -11.00 -1.10
C ALA A 559 -27.32 -11.02 -1.48
N SER A 560 -26.46 -10.32 -0.74
CA SER A 560 -25.04 -10.18 -1.08
C SER A 560 -24.23 -11.49 -1.17
N PRO A 561 -24.52 -12.56 -0.40
CA PRO A 561 -23.90 -13.87 -0.60
C PRO A 561 -24.33 -14.58 -1.90
N PHE A 562 -25.13 -13.97 -2.75
CA PHE A 562 -25.46 -14.53 -4.06
C PHE A 562 -24.87 -13.70 -5.19
N GLU A 563 -24.05 -12.68 -4.91
CA GLU A 563 -23.28 -11.98 -5.95
C GLU A 563 -22.27 -12.93 -6.61
N GLU A 564 -22.05 -12.78 -7.93
CA GLU A 564 -21.22 -13.71 -8.71
C GLU A 564 -19.81 -13.82 -8.15
N ARG A 565 -19.18 -12.68 -7.84
CA ARG A 565 -17.87 -12.62 -7.20
C ARG A 565 -17.88 -13.36 -5.86
N ALA A 566 -18.87 -13.09 -5.00
CA ALA A 566 -18.95 -13.71 -3.69
C ALA A 566 -19.15 -15.24 -3.78
N TYR A 567 -19.94 -15.72 -4.75
CA TYR A 567 -20.15 -17.14 -5.01
C TYR A 567 -18.86 -17.81 -5.50
N GLU A 568 -18.20 -17.23 -6.49
CA GLU A 568 -16.98 -17.80 -7.07
C GLU A 568 -15.89 -18.00 -6.00
N TRP A 569 -15.69 -16.98 -5.17
CA TRP A 569 -14.73 -17.03 -4.06
C TRP A 569 -15.08 -18.14 -3.06
N ARG A 570 -16.32 -18.21 -2.60
CA ARG A 570 -16.74 -19.25 -1.65
C ARG A 570 -16.68 -20.66 -2.24
N SER A 571 -17.05 -20.83 -3.50
CA SER A 571 -17.05 -22.15 -4.16
C SER A 571 -15.66 -22.77 -4.29
N ARG A 572 -14.60 -21.95 -4.24
CA ARG A 572 -13.21 -22.43 -4.21
C ARG A 572 -12.77 -22.89 -2.83
N ALA A 573 -13.32 -22.28 -1.78
CA ALA A 573 -12.87 -22.48 -0.41
C ALA A 573 -13.80 -23.37 0.45
N LEU A 574 -15.07 -23.55 0.06
CA LEU A 574 -16.11 -24.20 0.87
C LEU A 574 -16.84 -25.29 0.09
N ALA A 575 -17.22 -26.37 0.79
CA ALA A 575 -18.16 -27.37 0.29
C ALA A 575 -18.92 -28.04 1.45
N PRO A 576 -20.27 -28.15 1.41
CA PRO A 576 -21.17 -27.58 0.40
C PRO A 576 -21.33 -26.07 0.56
N GLY A 577 -21.38 -25.33 -0.55
CA GLY A 577 -21.51 -23.86 -0.52
C GLY A 577 -22.91 -23.35 -0.15
N SER A 578 -23.90 -24.24 0.01
CA SER A 578 -25.30 -23.89 0.28
C SER A 578 -25.57 -23.53 1.74
N ASP A 579 -24.71 -23.92 2.67
CA ASP A 579 -24.94 -23.75 4.12
C ASP A 579 -24.33 -22.43 4.64
N VAL A 580 -24.48 -21.37 3.85
CA VAL A 580 -24.03 -20.02 4.20
C VAL A 580 -25.22 -19.20 4.67
N TYR A 581 -25.16 -18.78 5.93
CA TYR A 581 -26.20 -18.00 6.60
C TYR A 581 -25.64 -16.59 6.89
N PRO A 582 -26.24 -15.52 6.35
CA PRO A 582 -25.91 -14.16 6.71
C PRO A 582 -26.59 -13.75 8.01
N SER A 583 -25.82 -13.13 8.90
CA SER A 583 -26.30 -12.24 9.96
C SER A 583 -26.10 -10.78 9.55
N VAL A 584 -26.79 -9.85 10.21
CA VAL A 584 -26.66 -8.42 9.93
C VAL A 584 -26.25 -7.68 11.20
N LEU A 585 -25.09 -7.04 11.16
CA LEU A 585 -24.65 -6.11 12.20
C LEU A 585 -25.13 -4.70 11.82
N ILE A 586 -26.04 -4.13 12.62
CA ILE A 586 -26.54 -2.77 12.45
C ILE A 586 -25.88 -1.92 13.52
N GLN A 587 -24.94 -1.08 13.13
CA GLN A 587 -24.07 -0.31 14.02
C GLN A 587 -24.29 1.18 13.80
N ARG A 588 -24.38 1.97 14.88
CA ARG A 588 -24.55 3.42 14.78
C ARG A 588 -23.38 4.06 14.01
N THR A 589 -23.71 4.91 13.05
CA THR A 589 -22.73 5.75 12.34
C THR A 589 -22.04 6.67 13.33
N VAL A 590 -20.71 6.65 13.33
CA VAL A 590 -19.89 7.66 13.98
C VAL A 590 -19.37 8.60 12.89
N ASN A 591 -19.64 9.90 13.03
CA ASN A 591 -19.16 10.89 12.08
C ASN A 591 -17.70 11.26 12.42
N SER A 592 -16.81 10.30 12.23
CA SER A 592 -15.41 10.44 12.62
C SER A 592 -14.69 11.53 11.84
N GLU A 593 -13.93 12.35 12.57
CA GLU A 593 -13.03 13.35 12.01
C GLU A 593 -11.86 12.68 11.28
N LYS A 594 -11.45 11.52 11.80
CA LYS A 594 -10.36 10.66 11.30
C LYS A 594 -10.76 9.20 11.49
N SER A 595 -10.44 8.34 10.54
CA SER A 595 -10.65 6.90 10.67
C SER A 595 -9.48 6.12 10.10
N GLY A 596 -9.28 4.91 10.62
CA GLY A 596 -8.09 4.14 10.31
C GLY A 596 -8.15 2.69 10.76
N VAL A 597 -7.03 2.03 10.53
CA VAL A 597 -6.75 0.65 10.87
C VAL A 597 -5.46 0.60 11.68
N LEU A 598 -5.51 -0.09 12.82
CA LEU A 598 -4.35 -0.36 13.66
C LEU A 598 -4.06 -1.85 13.62
N VAL A 599 -2.79 -2.20 13.39
CA VAL A 599 -2.30 -3.57 13.41
C VAL A 599 -1.26 -3.71 14.51
N THR A 600 -1.42 -4.68 15.41
CA THR A 600 -0.52 -4.90 16.57
C THR A 600 0.80 -5.61 16.21
N VAL A 601 1.32 -5.34 15.01
CA VAL A 601 2.60 -5.85 14.52
C VAL A 601 3.15 -4.87 13.47
N ASN A 602 4.47 -4.79 13.31
CA ASN A 602 5.08 -4.18 12.14
C ASN A 602 4.75 -5.00 10.88
N LEU A 603 4.04 -4.41 9.91
CA LEU A 603 3.67 -5.12 8.68
C LEU A 603 4.86 -5.40 7.74
N GLU A 604 5.99 -4.71 7.88
CA GLU A 604 7.20 -4.89 7.08
C GLU A 604 8.16 -5.93 7.68
N THR A 605 8.34 -5.93 9.00
CA THR A 605 9.33 -6.80 9.70
C THR A 605 8.71 -7.93 10.51
N LEU A 606 7.39 -7.88 10.73
CA LEU A 606 6.65 -8.78 11.62
C LEU A 606 7.05 -8.68 13.11
N ASP A 607 7.74 -7.62 13.51
CA ASP A 607 8.02 -7.34 14.93
C ASP A 607 6.73 -7.05 15.70
N GLN A 608 6.40 -7.93 16.66
CA GLN A 608 5.19 -7.84 17.49
C GLN A 608 5.29 -6.78 18.59
N GLN A 609 6.46 -6.16 18.80
CA GLN A 609 6.61 -5.04 19.74
C GLN A 609 6.22 -3.70 19.11
N GLU A 610 6.17 -3.63 17.77
CA GLU A 610 5.81 -2.42 17.04
C GLU A 610 4.37 -2.48 16.54
N ILE A 611 3.75 -1.31 16.34
CA ILE A 611 2.35 -1.19 15.92
C ILE A 611 2.31 -0.41 14.60
N THR A 612 1.64 -0.97 13.59
CA THR A 612 1.40 -0.27 12.32
C THR A 612 0.03 0.42 12.36
N VAL A 613 -0.03 1.70 11.99
CA VAL A 613 -1.28 2.48 11.95
C VAL A 613 -1.44 3.09 10.57
N ASN A 614 -2.57 2.82 9.92
CA ASN A 614 -2.99 3.50 8.70
C ASN A 614 -4.21 4.37 9.01
N VAL A 615 -4.18 5.65 8.67
CA VAL A 615 -5.21 6.62 9.08
C VAL A 615 -5.41 7.71 8.04
N SER A 616 -6.65 8.19 7.88
CA SER A 616 -6.98 9.32 7.03
C SER A 616 -8.10 10.15 7.65
N GLU A 617 -8.27 11.39 7.16
CA GLU A 617 -9.39 12.25 7.56
C GLU A 617 -10.73 11.74 7.02
N GLY A 618 -11.79 11.92 7.82
CA GLY A 618 -13.17 11.56 7.48
C GLY A 618 -13.57 10.13 7.83
N VAL A 619 -14.81 9.79 7.47
CA VAL A 619 -15.43 8.50 7.78
C VAL A 619 -14.98 7.39 6.81
N ALA A 620 -14.64 6.22 7.36
CA ALA A 620 -14.26 5.01 6.61
C ALA A 620 -13.16 5.22 5.56
N ALA A 621 -12.23 6.15 5.81
CA ALA A 621 -11.34 6.68 4.78
C ALA A 621 -10.21 5.72 4.33
N VAL A 622 -9.85 4.74 5.16
CA VAL A 622 -8.73 3.80 4.88
C VAL A 622 -9.21 2.48 4.30
N VAL A 623 -10.41 2.02 4.68
CA VAL A 623 -10.94 0.69 4.27
C VAL A 623 -11.26 0.65 2.78
N ASP A 624 -11.53 1.80 2.15
CA ASP A 624 -11.85 1.95 0.73
C ASP A 624 -10.61 2.12 -0.18
N GLY A 625 -9.39 1.95 0.35
CA GLY A 625 -8.15 2.04 -0.44
C GLY A 625 -7.72 3.47 -0.83
N GLY A 626 -8.18 4.47 -0.09
CA GLY A 626 -7.73 5.86 -0.24
C GLY A 626 -6.27 6.08 0.22
N SER A 627 -5.68 7.20 -0.19
CA SER A 627 -4.34 7.62 0.30
C SER A 627 -4.40 7.85 1.81
N ALA A 628 -3.75 6.98 2.58
CA ALA A 628 -3.71 7.04 4.03
C ALA A 628 -2.31 7.44 4.53
N GLU A 629 -2.27 8.05 5.71
CA GLU A 629 -1.06 8.21 6.50
C GLU A 629 -0.73 6.87 7.13
N SER A 630 0.50 6.40 6.93
CA SER A 630 1.01 5.17 7.49
C SER A 630 2.11 5.48 8.49
N LEU A 631 1.95 5.01 9.72
CA LEU A 631 2.84 5.24 10.85
C LEU A 631 3.25 3.92 11.47
N LEU A 632 4.49 3.87 11.95
CA LEU A 632 4.99 2.79 12.80
C LEU A 632 5.23 3.36 14.21
N LEU A 633 4.51 2.85 15.20
CA LEU A 633 4.64 3.23 16.60
C LEU A 633 5.54 2.24 17.31
N ARG A 634 6.68 2.72 17.83
CA ARG A 634 7.69 1.87 18.48
C ARG A 634 7.58 1.84 20.01
N PRO A 635 8.08 0.80 20.70
CA PRO A 635 8.09 0.71 22.15
C PRO A 635 8.80 1.87 22.86
N ASP A 636 9.84 2.43 22.25
CA ASP A 636 10.63 3.55 22.76
C ASP A 636 9.89 4.90 22.73
N GLY A 637 8.63 4.91 22.27
CA GLY A 637 7.79 6.10 22.13
C GLY A 637 7.94 6.81 20.79
N SER A 638 8.96 6.48 19.99
CA SER A 638 9.16 7.08 18.68
C SER A 638 8.04 6.70 17.70
N VAL A 639 7.76 7.63 16.78
CA VAL A 639 6.77 7.47 15.71
C VAL A 639 7.49 7.66 14.39
N LYS A 640 7.53 6.61 13.59
CA LYS A 640 8.14 6.65 12.26
C LYS A 640 7.06 6.84 11.20
N LEU A 641 7.26 7.82 10.34
CA LEU A 641 6.43 8.05 9.15
C LEU A 641 6.81 7.03 8.08
N LEU A 642 5.85 6.21 7.63
CA LEU A 642 6.02 5.31 6.49
C LEU A 642 5.44 5.95 5.22
N ALA A 643 4.27 6.59 5.34
CA ALA A 643 3.64 7.34 4.26
C ALA A 643 2.84 8.53 4.83
N GLN A 644 2.84 9.68 4.15
CA GLN A 644 2.04 10.84 4.54
C GLN A 644 0.68 10.81 3.81
N ALA A 645 -0.43 11.02 4.54
CA ALA A 645 -1.72 11.22 3.90
C ALA A 645 -1.69 12.49 3.05
N ARG A 646 -2.27 12.40 1.86
CA ARG A 646 -2.24 13.51 0.89
C ARG A 646 -3.55 13.73 0.17
N THR A 647 -4.64 13.26 0.75
CA THR A 647 -6.00 13.47 0.24
C THR A 647 -6.40 14.93 0.32
N SER A 648 -6.90 15.49 -0.79
CA SER A 648 -7.47 16.83 -0.85
C SER A 648 -8.90 16.91 -0.30
N SER A 649 -9.55 15.76 -0.11
CA SER A 649 -10.93 15.67 0.33
C SER A 649 -11.16 14.54 1.34
N ARG A 650 -12.17 14.70 2.18
CA ARG A 650 -12.60 13.74 3.19
C ARG A 650 -14.12 13.54 3.17
N ARG A 651 -14.57 12.38 3.62
CA ARG A 651 -16.00 12.05 3.72
C ARG A 651 -16.59 12.44 5.07
N VAL A 652 -17.79 12.98 5.05
CA VAL A 652 -18.57 13.32 6.25
C VAL A 652 -19.97 12.72 6.13
N ALA A 653 -20.47 12.12 7.21
CA ALA A 653 -21.79 11.51 7.22
C ALA A 653 -22.89 12.58 7.20
N LEU A 654 -23.90 12.38 6.35
CA LEU A 654 -25.06 13.28 6.25
C LEU A 654 -26.20 12.86 7.20
N PRO A 655 -26.91 13.80 7.85
CA PRO A 655 -28.09 13.49 8.66
C PRO A 655 -29.24 12.85 7.87
N SER A 656 -29.31 13.07 6.56
CA SER A 656 -30.31 12.46 5.66
C SER A 656 -29.94 11.04 5.19
N GLY A 657 -28.74 10.56 5.56
CA GLY A 657 -28.12 9.34 5.07
C GLY A 657 -27.11 9.58 3.95
N GLY A 658 -26.17 8.66 3.77
CA GLY A 658 -25.06 8.78 2.82
C GLY A 658 -23.93 9.71 3.30
N PHE A 659 -23.09 10.16 2.38
CA PHE A 659 -21.93 11.01 2.70
C PHE A 659 -21.87 12.22 1.79
N ASP A 660 -21.26 13.28 2.31
CA ASP A 660 -20.73 14.39 1.52
C ASP A 660 -19.20 14.29 1.44
N VAL A 661 -18.63 14.90 0.41
CA VAL A 661 -17.18 14.98 0.19
C VAL A 661 -16.76 16.44 0.31
N ILE A 662 -16.06 16.76 1.39
CA ILE A 662 -15.59 18.12 1.67
C ILE A 662 -14.06 18.17 1.59
N ALA A 663 -13.49 19.38 1.55
CA ALA A 663 -12.05 19.56 1.61
C ALA A 663 -11.47 18.98 2.93
N SER A 664 -10.31 18.35 2.83
CA SER A 664 -9.51 17.95 4.00
C SER A 664 -8.91 19.19 4.69
N THR A 665 -8.44 19.05 5.92
CA THR A 665 -7.86 20.18 6.66
C THR A 665 -6.59 20.74 6.02
N GLY A 666 -5.89 19.93 5.21
CA GLY A 666 -4.57 20.27 4.66
C GLY A 666 -3.46 20.23 5.70
N SER A 667 -3.73 19.70 6.91
CA SER A 667 -2.73 19.49 7.95
C SER A 667 -1.63 18.55 7.47
N ASP A 668 -0.39 18.86 7.84
CA ASP A 668 0.73 17.95 7.61
C ASP A 668 0.60 16.67 8.43
N TYR A 669 -0.19 16.67 9.52
CA TYR A 669 -0.41 15.56 10.46
C TYR A 669 -1.88 15.17 10.52
N VAL A 670 -2.18 13.89 10.31
CA VAL A 670 -3.54 13.37 10.52
C VAL A 670 -3.79 13.15 12.02
N LEU A 671 -2.91 12.41 12.70
CA LEU A 671 -3.05 12.13 14.13
C LEU A 671 -2.31 13.15 15.00
N GLN A 672 -2.95 13.51 16.11
CA GLN A 672 -2.39 14.35 17.17
C GLN A 672 -1.68 13.52 18.24
N PRO A 673 -0.76 14.10 19.04
CA PRO A 673 -0.02 13.35 20.05
C PRO A 673 -0.90 12.60 21.06
N ASP A 674 -2.05 13.16 21.45
CA ASP A 674 -2.98 12.47 22.36
C ASP A 674 -3.66 11.26 21.71
N GLU A 675 -4.08 11.40 20.45
CA GLU A 675 -4.69 10.33 19.68
C GLU A 675 -3.70 9.15 19.50
N ILE A 676 -2.42 9.44 19.29
CA ILE A 676 -1.35 8.41 19.25
C ILE A 676 -1.23 7.71 20.61
N ARG A 677 -1.32 8.42 21.73
CA ARG A 677 -1.32 7.80 23.07
C ARG A 677 -2.53 6.89 23.26
N GLN A 678 -3.73 7.32 22.84
CA GLN A 678 -4.94 6.50 22.91
C GLN A 678 -4.79 5.20 22.12
N LEU A 679 -4.21 5.25 20.91
CA LEU A 679 -3.92 4.06 20.10
C LEU A 679 -2.90 3.11 20.74
N ARG A 680 -1.84 3.64 21.36
CA ARG A 680 -0.87 2.83 22.10
C ARG A 680 -1.52 2.12 23.28
N ASN A 681 -2.34 2.83 24.04
CA ASN A 681 -3.08 2.28 25.18
C ASN A 681 -4.09 1.21 24.73
N LEU A 682 -4.78 1.44 23.61
CA LEU A 682 -5.66 0.44 23.00
C LEU A 682 -4.89 -0.83 22.67
N ALA A 683 -3.79 -0.72 21.92
CA ALA A 683 -3.00 -1.89 21.51
C ALA A 683 -2.50 -2.69 22.71
N ALA A 684 -1.96 -2.02 23.74
CA ALA A 684 -1.50 -2.66 24.96
C ALA A 684 -2.62 -3.42 25.68
N LYS A 685 -3.81 -2.81 25.81
CA LYS A 685 -4.98 -3.45 26.43
C LYS A 685 -5.51 -4.63 25.61
N VAL A 686 -5.57 -4.49 24.28
CA VAL A 686 -6.01 -5.58 23.40
C VAL A 686 -5.07 -6.78 23.51
N ILE A 687 -3.76 -6.56 23.49
CA ILE A 687 -2.76 -7.63 23.66
C ILE A 687 -2.89 -8.31 25.03
N ALA A 688 -3.14 -7.55 26.10
CA ALA A 688 -3.20 -8.07 27.46
C ALA A 688 -4.54 -8.78 27.77
N GLU A 689 -5.65 -8.23 27.29
CA GLU A 689 -6.98 -8.60 27.77
C GLU A 689 -7.80 -9.38 26.73
N TYR A 690 -7.68 -9.10 25.43
CA TYR A 690 -8.56 -9.71 24.42
C TYR A 690 -8.27 -11.21 24.21
N PRO A 691 -9.28 -12.08 23.97
CA PRO A 691 -9.07 -13.51 23.83
C PRO A 691 -8.08 -13.82 22.71
N LYS A 692 -6.97 -14.49 23.03
CA LYS A 692 -5.93 -14.84 22.05
C LYS A 692 -6.54 -15.65 20.90
N SER A 693 -6.24 -15.24 19.67
CA SER A 693 -6.51 -16.05 18.49
C SER A 693 -5.23 -16.77 18.10
N ASN A 694 -5.31 -18.08 17.91
CA ASN A 694 -4.15 -18.90 17.58
C ASN A 694 -4.14 -19.35 16.12
N GLY A 695 -2.93 -19.41 15.59
CA GLY A 695 -2.44 -20.14 14.44
C GLY A 695 -2.90 -21.60 14.37
N ASN A 696 -2.85 -22.23 13.18
CA ASN A 696 -3.03 -23.69 13.06
C ASN A 696 -1.80 -24.42 13.64
N ASP A 697 -0.69 -23.69 13.72
CA ASP A 697 0.59 -24.01 14.36
C ASP A 697 0.63 -23.63 15.85
N GLY A 698 -0.42 -23.01 16.38
CA GLY A 698 -0.52 -22.63 17.80
C GLY A 698 0.07 -21.27 18.15
N GLU A 699 0.62 -20.52 17.18
CA GLU A 699 1.16 -19.17 17.43
C GLU A 699 0.06 -18.14 17.67
N THR A 700 0.28 -17.17 18.57
CA THR A 700 -0.70 -16.10 18.79
C THR A 700 -0.69 -15.11 17.63
N LEU A 701 -1.84 -14.90 16.99
CA LEU A 701 -1.98 -14.00 15.85
C LEU A 701 -2.07 -12.53 16.33
N PRO A 702 -1.44 -11.58 15.61
CA PRO A 702 -1.66 -10.15 15.82
C PRO A 702 -3.11 -9.74 15.56
N TRP A 703 -3.50 -8.55 16.03
CA TRP A 703 -4.84 -7.99 15.81
C TRP A 703 -4.84 -6.92 14.73
N ASP A 704 -5.89 -6.91 13.93
CA ASP A 704 -6.27 -5.86 12.98
C ASP A 704 -7.56 -5.18 13.50
N ILE A 705 -7.47 -3.88 13.77
CA ILE A 705 -8.48 -3.10 14.50
C ILE A 705 -8.89 -1.88 13.69
N GLU A 706 -10.18 -1.79 13.33
CA GLU A 706 -10.76 -0.60 12.72
C GLU A 706 -11.17 0.41 13.81
N PHE A 707 -10.74 1.66 13.66
CA PHE A 707 -11.00 2.73 14.61
C PHE A 707 -11.35 4.06 13.94
N GLY A 708 -11.86 5.00 14.74
CA GLY A 708 -11.99 6.40 14.36
C GLY A 708 -11.94 7.33 15.56
N PHE A 709 -11.84 8.62 15.29
CA PHE A 709 -11.86 9.68 16.31
C PHE A 709 -13.09 10.57 16.12
N GLU A 710 -13.83 10.81 17.19
CA GLU A 710 -14.95 11.74 17.25
C GLU A 710 -14.68 12.74 18.37
N LYS A 711 -14.43 14.01 18.02
CA LYS A 711 -14.09 15.07 18.97
C LYS A 711 -12.83 14.74 19.77
N GLY A 712 -11.83 14.15 19.11
CA GLY A 712 -10.57 13.70 19.73
C GLY A 712 -10.67 12.41 20.56
N GLU A 713 -11.85 11.81 20.70
CA GLU A 713 -12.05 10.58 21.45
C GLU A 713 -12.06 9.35 20.53
N LEU A 714 -11.29 8.33 20.90
CA LEU A 714 -11.22 7.06 20.18
C LEU A 714 -12.56 6.33 20.17
N ARG A 715 -12.89 5.75 19.02
CA ARG A 715 -14.03 4.86 18.76
C ARG A 715 -13.55 3.63 18.02
N LEU A 716 -14.10 2.48 18.35
CA LEU A 716 -13.75 1.18 17.76
C LEU A 716 -14.91 0.64 16.93
N PHE A 717 -14.59 0.12 15.75
CA PHE A 717 -15.60 -0.33 14.78
C PHE A 717 -15.53 -1.83 14.51
N GLN A 718 -14.34 -2.42 14.52
CA GLN A 718 -14.14 -3.84 14.28
C GLN A 718 -12.79 -4.28 14.87
N ILE A 719 -12.71 -5.55 15.25
CA ILE A 719 -11.45 -6.24 15.54
C ILE A 719 -11.48 -7.61 14.88
N ARG A 720 -10.35 -8.04 14.32
CA ARG A 720 -10.17 -9.38 13.76
C ARG A 720 -8.72 -9.84 13.93
N PRO A 721 -8.48 -11.16 14.03
CA PRO A 721 -7.12 -11.67 13.98
C PRO A 721 -6.50 -11.40 12.60
N LEU A 722 -5.23 -11.01 12.57
CA LEU A 722 -4.46 -10.85 11.35
C LEU A 722 -4.00 -12.22 10.87
N VAL A 723 -4.87 -12.94 10.16
CA VAL A 723 -4.61 -14.29 9.62
C VAL A 723 -3.56 -14.28 8.49
N ARG A 724 -3.13 -13.08 8.03
CA ARG A 724 -1.99 -12.89 7.08
C ARG A 724 -0.68 -13.54 7.53
N PHE A 725 -0.60 -14.02 8.77
CA PHE A 725 0.54 -14.73 9.32
C PHE A 725 0.57 -16.23 8.94
N ARG A 726 0.21 -16.63 7.71
CA ARG A 726 0.25 -18.06 7.33
C ARG A 726 0.59 -18.28 5.88
N GLU A 727 1.88 -18.45 5.63
CA GLU A 727 2.33 -19.68 5.00
C GLU A 727 3.62 -20.14 5.71
N THR A 728 3.57 -20.55 6.97
CA THR A 728 4.72 -21.12 7.70
C THR A 728 5.40 -22.23 6.87
N SER A 729 4.62 -23.00 6.11
CA SER A 729 5.13 -24.00 5.14
C SER A 729 5.77 -23.43 3.87
N THR A 730 5.36 -22.25 3.41
CA THR A 730 5.99 -21.59 2.24
C THR A 730 7.18 -20.76 2.67
N LEU A 731 7.14 -20.10 3.83
CA LEU A 731 8.26 -19.34 4.41
C LEU A 731 9.44 -20.27 4.75
N GLU A 732 9.18 -21.43 5.39
CA GLU A 732 10.21 -22.44 5.67
C GLU A 732 10.86 -22.99 4.39
N ARG A 733 10.07 -23.17 3.32
CA ARG A 733 10.59 -23.64 2.03
C ARG A 733 11.28 -22.53 1.24
N LEU A 734 10.77 -21.30 1.30
CA LEU A 734 11.42 -20.12 0.72
C LEU A 734 12.76 -19.86 1.41
N ALA A 735 12.88 -20.11 2.71
CA ALA A 735 14.15 -20.05 3.44
C ALA A 735 15.17 -21.10 2.93
N GLN A 736 14.72 -22.26 2.44
CA GLN A 736 15.60 -23.25 1.79
C GLN A 736 16.18 -22.74 0.46
N LEU A 737 15.51 -21.79 -0.22
CA LEU A 737 16.04 -21.15 -1.43
C LEU A 737 17.14 -20.12 -1.13
N GLU A 738 17.32 -19.72 0.13
CA GLU A 738 18.28 -18.68 0.53
C GLU A 738 19.70 -19.22 0.75
N GLY A 739 19.90 -20.54 0.71
CA GLY A 739 21.19 -21.17 1.01
C GLY A 739 21.53 -21.11 2.51
N PRO A 740 22.74 -21.50 2.93
CA PRO A 740 23.14 -21.39 4.33
C PRO A 740 23.10 -19.92 4.80
N PRO A 741 22.64 -19.64 6.03
CA PRO A 741 22.54 -18.28 6.54
C PRO A 741 23.90 -17.59 6.46
N ALA A 742 23.90 -16.30 6.10
CA ALA A 742 25.09 -15.46 6.20
C ALA A 742 25.68 -15.57 7.62
N PRO A 743 27.02 -15.48 7.78
CA PRO A 743 27.66 -15.62 9.09
C PRO A 743 27.00 -14.71 10.13
N ALA A 744 26.80 -15.24 11.34
CA ALA A 744 25.94 -14.68 12.39
C ALA A 744 26.27 -13.24 12.85
N SER A 745 27.43 -12.71 12.46
CA SER A 745 27.79 -11.29 12.59
C SER A 745 28.69 -10.91 11.42
N PRO A 746 28.17 -10.30 10.34
CA PRO A 746 29.01 -9.66 9.34
C PRO A 746 29.75 -8.48 10.00
N ALA A 747 30.96 -8.18 9.51
CA ALA A 747 31.75 -7.08 10.05
C ALA A 747 30.95 -5.76 10.00
N PRO A 748 31.13 -4.84 10.97
CA PRO A 748 30.59 -3.50 10.91
C PRO A 748 30.92 -2.81 9.58
N VAL A 749 30.01 -2.01 9.06
CA VAL A 749 30.16 -1.32 7.78
C VAL A 749 31.03 -0.09 7.97
N ASP A 750 32.23 -0.07 7.41
CA ASP A 750 33.08 1.12 7.41
C ASP A 750 32.51 2.19 6.46
N LEU A 751 32.00 3.29 7.00
CA LEU A 751 31.44 4.38 6.19
C LEU A 751 32.51 5.16 5.41
N ASP A 752 33.77 5.11 5.81
CA ASP A 752 34.86 5.82 5.14
C ASP A 752 35.48 5.00 4.00
N SER A 753 35.09 3.74 3.88
CA SER A 753 35.47 2.89 2.75
C SER A 753 34.62 3.15 1.50
N VAL A 754 35.20 2.88 0.34
CA VAL A 754 34.50 2.89 -0.95
C VAL A 754 33.75 1.57 -1.12
N PRO A 755 32.46 1.58 -1.49
CA PRO A 755 31.72 0.35 -1.81
C PRO A 755 32.47 -0.55 -2.78
N GLU A 756 32.58 -1.83 -2.46
CA GLU A 756 33.03 -2.83 -3.45
C GLU A 756 31.97 -2.87 -4.55
N THR A 757 32.39 -2.64 -5.80
CA THR A 757 31.47 -2.62 -6.93
C THR A 757 30.99 -4.05 -7.17
N PRO A 758 29.67 -4.35 -7.15
CA PRO A 758 29.18 -5.68 -7.46
C PRO A 758 29.37 -6.04 -8.94
#